data_AF-A0A7J4EAY9-F1
#
_entry.id   AF-A0A7J4EAY9-F1
#
_cell.length_a   1.000
_cell.length_b   1.000
_cell.length_c   1.000
_cell.angle_alpha   90.00
_cell.angle_beta   90.00
_cell.angle_gamma   90.00
#
_symmetry.space_group_name_H-M   'P 1'
#
loop_
_entity.id
_entity.type
_entity.pdbx_description
1 polymer ?
#
loop_
_entity_poly.entity_id
_entity_poly.type
_entity_poly.pdbx_seq_one_letter_code
_entity_poly.pdbx_strand_id
1 'polypeptide(L)'
;MWAAGNERPTCDSGEYDCIIDPGSAKNVITVGGTDSKDDSMIWFSSWGPTNDGRLKPDVVAPGCEDTLNRNDNDPTRTIWSTIPTDDYGGMCGTSMATPAVSGSVALLIQDYKNTHNNNNPLPSTIKAILTHTAKDLGNIGPDYSYGYGRIDVLKAVDLIESDTETNKVIKEDVISSQGETDDFDITVSEGQSELRVTLAWDDYPATANADPALVNNLDLVLIAPDETEYYPWVLDPNSPSSSATTGIDNLNPIEQVYVQNPQAGIWIVRVKGTTVPNPPQNYSLVSSNSLYRLEVSIDEPADGAFSNTNETFLMNGTVECTIGDCGDVSAYAQFCSGADCTNFADITSTSSLSTSDPNPYDCGHLGGYTTPTSVPGTIAYDTATKYDSSVPEYTKTDSPSSALIGGTEDGTVSEFQDSFEDQVEWAHWTETGEGDWVIETPSVLTTYNGSYVAHSDDCDTGCQLTSEVIDLSGETDVTLTFYWAVKGLDSGEYLALDIYDGTWHEDVRSITGTTEETVTIDLDANYNMSNDFKIRFDTLESTPSEFAEFDAVSITSITPIESYRYYTNINLPSIPSGAIMDSANLNLYVTTTESRAIGEVYHADEYDAGISAQTIHQDGAPEYCQETNPIATFDASTIGAKTLDVNTALQEAYDNNKSYVAFQIREEGENQKFQVDGSAGANPPSLDITYKMPNPTTCHPEWNVISSSAGVYELRIHAFATVGTVDSSSNAIHFYPDSGASAYRMDWDGDNKMIIL
;
A
#
# COMPACT_ATOMS: atom_id res chain seq x y z
N MET A 1 17.85 -14.84 -9.83
CA MET A 1 18.85 -15.82 -9.38
C MET A 1 19.83 -16.10 -10.51
N TRP A 2 21.11 -15.77 -10.34
CA TRP A 2 22.16 -16.05 -11.33
C TRP A 2 23.45 -16.50 -10.65
N ALA A 3 24.23 -17.34 -11.33
CA ALA A 3 25.56 -17.72 -10.86
C ALA A 3 26.54 -16.56 -11.02
N ALA A 4 27.44 -16.37 -10.06
CA ALA A 4 28.48 -15.33 -10.14
C ALA A 4 29.47 -15.57 -11.30
N GLY A 5 29.69 -16.83 -11.66
CA GLY A 5 30.70 -17.25 -12.63
C GLY A 5 31.76 -18.18 -12.02
N ASN A 6 32.54 -18.82 -12.87
CA ASN A 6 33.67 -19.68 -12.52
C ASN A 6 34.99 -19.15 -13.13
N GLU A 7 35.06 -17.85 -13.43
CA GLU A 7 36.09 -17.23 -14.28
C GLU A 7 37.27 -16.67 -13.50
N ARG A 8 37.26 -16.67 -12.15
CA ARG A 8 38.38 -16.14 -11.33
C ARG A 8 39.78 -16.60 -11.79
N PRO A 9 40.00 -17.86 -12.23
CA PRO A 9 41.33 -18.30 -12.68
C PRO A 9 41.76 -17.76 -14.04
N THR A 10 40.82 -17.26 -14.83
CA THR A 10 40.99 -16.78 -16.20
C THR A 10 40.56 -15.31 -16.35
N CYS A 11 40.42 -14.61 -15.25
CA CYS A 11 39.92 -13.24 -15.21
C CYS A 11 41.02 -12.25 -15.59
N ASP A 12 40.75 -11.44 -16.62
CA ASP A 12 41.75 -10.54 -17.23
C ASP A 12 42.17 -9.40 -16.29
N SER A 13 41.31 -9.02 -15.35
CA SER A 13 41.47 -7.98 -14.32
C SER A 13 42.19 -8.45 -13.05
N GLY A 14 42.55 -9.74 -12.95
CA GLY A 14 43.20 -10.33 -11.77
C GLY A 14 42.28 -11.31 -11.03
N GLU A 15 42.18 -11.19 -9.71
CA GLU A 15 41.27 -12.04 -8.90
C GLU A 15 39.86 -11.43 -8.71
N TYR A 16 39.68 -10.16 -9.07
CA TYR A 16 38.47 -9.34 -8.87
C TYR A 16 37.97 -8.79 -10.21
N ASP A 17 36.73 -8.27 -10.24
CA ASP A 17 36.03 -7.83 -11.46
C ASP A 17 35.83 -8.97 -12.47
N CYS A 18 35.25 -10.08 -11.98
CA CYS A 18 35.09 -11.34 -12.72
C CYS A 18 33.64 -11.80 -12.80
N ILE A 19 32.68 -10.97 -12.39
CA ILE A 19 31.26 -11.30 -12.41
C ILE A 19 30.77 -11.35 -13.85
N ILE A 20 30.22 -12.49 -14.26
CA ILE A 20 29.74 -12.65 -15.62
C ILE A 20 28.30 -12.15 -15.77
N ASP A 21 28.00 -11.54 -16.92
CA ASP A 21 26.63 -11.22 -17.27
C ASP A 21 25.81 -12.51 -17.44
N PRO A 22 24.54 -12.54 -16.98
CA PRO A 22 23.76 -11.42 -16.42
C PRO A 22 23.83 -11.30 -14.88
N GLY A 23 24.80 -11.93 -14.22
CA GLY A 23 25.00 -11.84 -12.76
C GLY A 23 25.42 -10.44 -12.26
N SER A 24 25.78 -9.53 -13.16
CA SER A 24 26.04 -8.11 -12.86
C SER A 24 24.77 -7.27 -12.68
N ALA A 25 23.59 -7.80 -13.04
CA ALA A 25 22.33 -7.06 -12.96
C ALA A 25 21.99 -6.64 -11.51
N LYS A 26 21.42 -5.44 -11.34
CA LYS A 26 21.08 -4.83 -10.04
C LYS A 26 20.12 -5.69 -9.21
N ASN A 27 19.01 -6.08 -9.84
CA ASN A 27 17.83 -6.64 -9.16
C ASN A 27 17.88 -8.17 -9.06
N VAL A 28 18.94 -8.81 -9.59
CA VAL A 28 19.09 -10.26 -9.46
C VAL A 28 19.89 -10.60 -8.21
N ILE A 29 19.54 -11.71 -7.56
CA ILE A 29 20.41 -12.35 -6.57
C ILE A 29 21.46 -13.18 -7.31
N THR A 30 22.71 -12.79 -7.14
CA THR A 30 23.92 -13.37 -7.73
C THR A 30 24.63 -14.21 -6.69
N VAL A 31 24.92 -15.47 -7.03
CA VAL A 31 25.37 -16.47 -6.08
C VAL A 31 26.80 -16.94 -6.37
N GLY A 32 27.68 -16.71 -5.41
CA GLY A 32 29.03 -17.29 -5.38
C GLY A 32 29.04 -18.68 -4.72
N GLY A 33 30.19 -19.36 -4.81
CA GLY A 33 30.31 -20.77 -4.41
C GLY A 33 31.29 -20.98 -3.26
N THR A 34 30.89 -21.75 -2.25
CA THR A 34 31.73 -22.17 -1.13
C THR A 34 31.90 -23.69 -1.08
N ASP A 35 32.92 -24.13 -0.34
CA ASP A 35 33.11 -25.51 0.05
C ASP A 35 32.06 -25.92 1.09
N SER A 36 31.32 -26.99 0.83
CA SER A 36 30.29 -27.49 1.74
C SER A 36 30.83 -27.99 3.09
N LYS A 37 32.14 -28.27 3.20
CA LYS A 37 32.75 -28.79 4.44
C LYS A 37 33.10 -27.71 5.44
N ASP A 38 33.60 -26.57 4.96
CA ASP A 38 34.23 -25.56 5.83
C ASP A 38 33.91 -24.11 5.45
N ASP A 39 32.98 -23.89 4.51
CA ASP A 39 32.58 -22.58 4.00
C ASP A 39 33.71 -21.80 3.30
N SER A 40 34.86 -22.42 3.01
CA SER A 40 35.94 -21.76 2.28
C SER A 40 35.53 -21.42 0.86
N MET A 41 35.99 -20.29 0.34
CA MET A 41 35.67 -19.87 -1.02
C MET A 41 36.23 -20.88 -2.04
N ILE A 42 35.41 -21.36 -2.97
CA ILE A 42 35.91 -22.23 -4.03
C ILE A 42 36.81 -21.43 -4.97
N TRP A 43 37.94 -22.03 -5.36
CA TRP A 43 39.04 -21.31 -6.01
C TRP A 43 38.72 -20.67 -7.37
N PHE A 44 37.62 -21.08 -8.01
CA PHE A 44 37.18 -20.54 -9.30
C PHE A 44 35.99 -19.58 -9.21
N SER A 45 35.30 -19.48 -8.06
CA SER A 45 34.12 -18.60 -7.94
C SER A 45 34.50 -17.18 -8.28
N SER A 46 33.79 -16.59 -9.23
CA SER A 46 33.98 -15.20 -9.62
C SER A 46 33.69 -14.25 -8.48
N TRP A 47 34.49 -13.19 -8.41
CA TRP A 47 34.40 -12.12 -7.41
C TRP A 47 34.07 -10.79 -8.10
N GLY A 48 33.37 -9.92 -7.39
CA GLY A 48 33.15 -8.53 -7.80
C GLY A 48 34.42 -7.68 -7.73
N PRO A 49 34.31 -6.35 -7.82
CA PRO A 49 33.08 -5.59 -8.12
C PRO A 49 32.48 -5.92 -9.50
N THR A 50 31.31 -5.41 -9.82
CA THR A 50 30.90 -5.26 -11.23
C THR A 50 31.73 -4.15 -11.91
N ASN A 51 31.61 -3.98 -13.22
CA ASN A 51 32.36 -2.95 -13.96
C ASN A 51 32.11 -1.52 -13.46
N ASP A 52 30.93 -1.25 -12.88
CA ASP A 52 30.55 0.04 -12.28
C ASP A 52 30.76 0.08 -10.75
N GLY A 53 31.50 -0.88 -10.19
CA GLY A 53 31.95 -0.85 -8.79
C GLY A 53 31.00 -1.50 -7.76
N ARG A 54 29.81 -1.95 -8.16
CA ARG A 54 28.81 -2.54 -7.25
C ARG A 54 29.29 -3.86 -6.65
N LEU A 55 28.77 -4.14 -5.45
CA LEU A 55 28.97 -5.39 -4.73
C LEU A 55 28.27 -6.55 -5.44
N LYS A 56 29.07 -7.53 -5.84
CA LYS A 56 28.64 -8.86 -6.28
C LYS A 56 29.72 -9.89 -5.89
N PRO A 57 29.37 -11.17 -5.63
CA PRO A 57 28.01 -11.70 -5.54
C PRO A 57 27.23 -11.08 -4.37
N ASP A 58 25.90 -11.24 -4.32
CA ASP A 58 25.13 -10.76 -3.16
C ASP A 58 25.28 -11.73 -1.99
N VAL A 59 25.28 -13.05 -2.27
CA VAL A 59 25.41 -14.11 -1.27
C VAL A 59 26.21 -15.29 -1.83
N VAL A 60 26.61 -16.21 -0.96
CA VAL A 60 27.22 -17.49 -1.36
C VAL A 60 26.45 -18.70 -0.83
N ALA A 61 26.66 -19.83 -1.47
CA ALA A 61 26.16 -21.12 -0.99
C ALA A 61 27.14 -22.25 -1.37
N PRO A 62 27.00 -23.44 -0.76
CA PRO A 62 27.82 -24.59 -1.12
C PRO A 62 27.73 -24.92 -2.62
N GLY A 63 28.87 -24.88 -3.30
CA GLY A 63 29.00 -25.14 -4.74
C GLY A 63 29.97 -26.26 -5.09
N CYS A 64 30.70 -26.80 -4.11
CA CYS A 64 31.60 -27.94 -4.23
C CYS A 64 31.82 -28.57 -2.84
N GLU A 65 32.44 -29.75 -2.76
CA GLU A 65 32.79 -30.39 -1.49
C GLU A 65 34.29 -30.69 -1.52
N ASP A 66 35.13 -30.05 -0.70
CA ASP A 66 36.61 -30.17 -0.67
C ASP A 66 37.38 -29.42 -1.79
N THR A 67 37.99 -28.28 -1.45
CA THR A 67 38.72 -27.37 -2.37
C THR A 67 40.25 -27.55 -2.37
N LEU A 68 40.81 -28.40 -1.51
CA LEU A 68 42.28 -28.54 -1.33
C LEU A 68 43.04 -29.09 -2.56
N ASN A 69 42.34 -29.61 -3.58
CA ASN A 69 42.91 -30.03 -4.86
C ASN A 69 42.04 -29.53 -6.03
N ARG A 70 42.67 -28.91 -7.04
CA ARG A 70 42.03 -28.36 -8.26
C ARG A 70 41.47 -29.41 -9.24
N ASN A 71 41.17 -30.63 -8.79
CA ASN A 71 40.55 -31.65 -9.64
C ASN A 71 39.02 -31.57 -9.48
N ASP A 72 38.38 -30.89 -10.41
CA ASP A 72 36.94 -30.65 -10.56
C ASP A 72 36.13 -31.89 -11.00
N ASN A 73 36.81 -32.97 -11.40
CA ASN A 73 36.19 -34.20 -11.90
C ASN A 73 36.19 -35.35 -10.86
N ASP A 74 36.49 -35.07 -9.59
CA ASP A 74 36.45 -36.08 -8.53
C ASP A 74 35.04 -36.20 -7.95
N PRO A 75 34.31 -37.31 -8.20
CA PRO A 75 32.92 -37.48 -7.74
C PRO A 75 32.80 -37.55 -6.21
N THR A 76 33.90 -37.70 -5.47
CA THR A 76 33.90 -37.66 -4.00
C THR A 76 33.95 -36.23 -3.45
N ARG A 77 33.97 -35.23 -4.33
CA ARG A 77 34.30 -33.84 -4.01
C ARG A 77 33.34 -32.84 -4.67
N THR A 78 32.07 -33.20 -4.76
CA THR A 78 31.08 -32.52 -5.62
C THR A 78 29.71 -32.41 -4.94
N ILE A 79 28.91 -31.45 -5.39
CA ILE A 79 27.50 -31.36 -5.02
C ILE A 79 26.69 -32.30 -5.92
N TRP A 80 25.95 -33.22 -5.30
CA TRP A 80 25.13 -34.20 -6.01
C TRP A 80 23.80 -33.62 -6.44
N SER A 81 23.40 -33.88 -7.69
CA SER A 81 22.11 -33.53 -8.26
C SER A 81 21.66 -34.57 -9.28
N THR A 82 20.42 -34.45 -9.76
CA THR A 82 19.85 -35.36 -10.77
C THR A 82 20.49 -35.13 -12.14
N ILE A 83 20.83 -36.20 -12.85
CA ILE A 83 21.35 -36.16 -14.23
C ILE A 83 20.38 -36.86 -15.21
N PRO A 84 20.42 -36.59 -16.54
CA PRO A 84 19.46 -37.11 -17.54
C PRO A 84 19.45 -38.64 -17.77
N THR A 85 20.03 -39.42 -16.86
CA THR A 85 20.14 -40.88 -16.94
C THR A 85 19.37 -41.61 -15.83
N ASP A 86 18.39 -40.94 -15.20
CA ASP A 86 17.64 -41.47 -14.05
C ASP A 86 18.58 -41.86 -12.89
N ASP A 87 19.59 -41.02 -12.66
CA ASP A 87 20.63 -41.23 -11.66
C ASP A 87 21.03 -39.89 -11.04
N TYR A 88 21.85 -39.96 -9.99
CA TYR A 88 22.50 -38.80 -9.41
C TYR A 88 23.95 -38.70 -9.88
N GLY A 89 24.41 -37.48 -10.08
CA GLY A 89 25.79 -37.18 -10.44
C GLY A 89 26.30 -35.98 -9.64
N GLY A 90 27.59 -35.99 -9.36
CA GLY A 90 28.26 -34.90 -8.67
C GLY A 90 28.89 -33.88 -9.63
N MET A 91 28.68 -32.59 -9.39
CA MET A 91 29.35 -31.48 -10.08
C MET A 91 29.86 -30.40 -9.10
N CYS A 92 30.77 -29.54 -9.56
CA CYS A 92 31.20 -28.35 -8.83
C CYS A 92 31.00 -27.09 -9.67
N GLY A 93 30.57 -26.01 -9.04
CA GLY A 93 30.35 -24.73 -9.72
C GLY A 93 29.54 -23.75 -8.90
N THR A 94 29.65 -22.46 -9.20
CA THR A 94 28.60 -21.49 -8.82
C THR A 94 27.25 -21.85 -9.45
N SER A 95 27.27 -22.62 -10.55
CA SER A 95 26.10 -23.29 -11.14
C SER A 95 25.44 -24.34 -10.23
N MET A 96 26.14 -24.89 -9.23
CA MET A 96 25.56 -25.81 -8.24
C MET A 96 25.08 -25.05 -7.00
N ALA A 97 25.77 -23.98 -6.62
CA ALA A 97 25.35 -23.09 -5.53
C ALA A 97 24.02 -22.37 -5.87
N THR A 98 23.90 -21.85 -7.09
CA THR A 98 22.72 -21.08 -7.54
C THR A 98 21.39 -21.82 -7.40
N PRO A 99 21.20 -23.05 -7.92
CA PRO A 99 19.95 -23.78 -7.76
C PRO A 99 19.66 -24.19 -6.31
N ALA A 100 20.70 -24.38 -5.47
CA ALA A 100 20.49 -24.62 -4.04
C ALA A 100 19.85 -23.40 -3.35
N VAL A 101 20.35 -22.20 -3.66
CA VAL A 101 19.72 -20.96 -3.21
C VAL A 101 18.33 -20.80 -3.83
N SER A 102 18.12 -21.14 -5.12
CA SER A 102 16.80 -21.01 -5.76
C SER A 102 15.74 -21.90 -5.11
N GLY A 103 16.09 -23.15 -4.78
CA GLY A 103 15.20 -24.04 -4.04
C GLY A 103 14.93 -23.54 -2.62
N SER A 104 15.93 -22.96 -1.96
CA SER A 104 15.77 -22.33 -0.65
C SER A 104 14.83 -21.14 -0.70
N VAL A 105 14.99 -20.25 -1.69
CA VAL A 105 14.10 -19.10 -1.95
C VAL A 105 12.67 -19.56 -2.21
N ALA A 106 12.46 -20.67 -2.94
CA ALA A 106 11.11 -21.20 -3.14
C ALA A 106 10.44 -21.61 -1.82
N LEU A 107 11.20 -22.15 -0.85
CA LEU A 107 10.71 -22.44 0.49
C LEU A 107 10.42 -21.16 1.28
N LEU A 108 11.29 -20.14 1.19
CA LEU A 108 11.06 -18.84 1.85
C LEU A 108 9.81 -18.14 1.31
N ILE A 109 9.58 -18.18 -0.01
CA ILE A 109 8.36 -17.62 -0.63
C ILE A 109 7.13 -18.40 -0.17
N GLN A 110 7.21 -19.73 -0.09
CA GLN A 110 6.12 -20.54 0.44
C GLN A 110 5.79 -20.17 1.89
N ASP A 111 6.83 -20.04 2.72
CA ASP A 111 6.69 -19.70 4.13
C ASP A 111 6.10 -18.29 4.32
N TYR A 112 6.65 -17.30 3.60
CA TYR A 112 6.12 -15.94 3.59
C TYR A 112 4.63 -15.92 3.22
N LYS A 113 4.22 -16.64 2.17
CA LYS A 113 2.80 -16.73 1.79
C LYS A 113 1.92 -17.33 2.89
N ASN A 114 2.43 -18.33 3.63
CA ASN A 114 1.67 -18.95 4.71
C ASN A 114 1.48 -17.99 5.91
N THR A 115 2.40 -17.05 6.13
CA THR A 115 2.40 -16.12 7.25
C THR A 115 1.86 -14.72 6.90
N HIS A 116 1.81 -14.37 5.62
CA HIS A 116 1.44 -13.04 5.11
C HIS A 116 0.22 -13.08 4.20
N ASN A 117 -0.87 -13.73 4.65
CA ASN A 117 -2.18 -13.74 3.94
C ASN A 117 -2.10 -14.18 2.46
N ASN A 118 -1.23 -15.14 2.14
CA ASN A 118 -0.97 -15.64 0.79
C ASN A 118 -0.38 -14.60 -0.20
N ASN A 119 0.09 -13.46 0.30
CA ASN A 119 0.79 -12.45 -0.50
C ASN A 119 2.19 -12.90 -0.87
N ASN A 120 2.63 -12.56 -2.08
CA ASN A 120 4.02 -12.79 -2.48
C ASN A 120 4.91 -11.68 -1.92
N PRO A 121 6.11 -11.99 -1.42
CA PRO A 121 7.09 -10.96 -1.10
C PRO A 121 7.63 -10.32 -2.38
N LEU A 122 8.05 -9.06 -2.31
CA LEU A 122 8.85 -8.43 -3.36
C LEU A 122 10.17 -9.20 -3.57
N PRO A 123 10.73 -9.21 -4.80
CA PRO A 123 12.06 -9.78 -5.02
C PRO A 123 13.14 -9.12 -4.15
N SER A 124 13.05 -7.80 -3.94
CA SER A 124 13.88 -7.04 -3.00
C SER A 124 13.75 -7.54 -1.55
N THR A 125 12.55 -7.95 -1.12
CA THR A 125 12.31 -8.50 0.23
C THR A 125 13.07 -9.80 0.43
N ILE A 126 13.00 -10.73 -0.53
CA ILE A 126 13.79 -11.97 -0.47
C ILE A 126 15.30 -11.66 -0.47
N LYS A 127 15.75 -10.69 -1.29
CA LYS A 127 17.15 -10.28 -1.32
C LYS A 127 17.60 -9.70 0.03
N ALA A 128 16.79 -8.84 0.65
CA ALA A 128 17.04 -8.27 1.98
C ALA A 128 17.08 -9.36 3.05
N ILE A 129 16.11 -10.28 3.10
CA ILE A 129 16.08 -11.39 4.07
C ILE A 129 17.32 -12.26 3.96
N LEU A 130 17.70 -12.68 2.75
CA LEU A 130 18.85 -13.56 2.53
C LEU A 130 20.17 -12.91 2.97
N THR A 131 20.36 -11.62 2.69
CA THR A 131 21.58 -10.89 3.03
C THR A 131 21.60 -10.45 4.51
N HIS A 132 20.45 -10.11 5.07
CA HIS A 132 20.29 -9.77 6.48
C HIS A 132 20.62 -10.95 7.39
N THR A 133 20.19 -12.15 7.01
CA THR A 133 20.35 -13.38 7.82
C THR A 133 21.61 -14.17 7.47
N ALA A 134 22.34 -13.77 6.43
CA ALA A 134 23.56 -14.44 5.98
C ALA A 134 24.59 -14.57 7.11
N LYS A 135 25.27 -15.71 7.11
CA LYS A 135 26.47 -15.92 7.90
C LYS A 135 27.62 -15.21 7.22
N ASP A 136 28.08 -14.13 7.84
CA ASP A 136 29.27 -13.39 7.40
C ASP A 136 30.51 -14.31 7.35
N LEU A 137 31.30 -14.16 6.29
CA LEU A 137 32.47 -14.97 5.97
C LEU A 137 33.52 -14.07 5.31
N GLY A 138 34.79 -14.35 5.57
CA GLY A 138 35.88 -13.54 5.02
C GLY A 138 36.20 -12.35 5.92
N ASN A 139 36.16 -11.15 5.35
CA ASN A 139 36.32 -9.92 6.13
C ASN A 139 35.05 -9.66 6.97
N ILE A 140 35.14 -8.82 8.00
CA ILE A 140 33.94 -8.38 8.73
C ILE A 140 33.12 -7.48 7.79
N GLY A 141 31.83 -7.78 7.65
CA GLY A 141 30.93 -7.08 6.74
C GLY A 141 31.07 -7.57 5.31
N PRO A 142 30.29 -6.98 4.37
CA PRO A 142 30.27 -7.48 3.00
C PRO A 142 31.63 -7.34 2.32
N ASP A 143 31.93 -8.28 1.42
CA ASP A 143 33.12 -8.20 0.57
C ASP A 143 32.87 -8.73 -0.84
N TYR A 144 33.72 -8.35 -1.81
CA TYR A 144 33.55 -8.74 -3.22
C TYR A 144 33.72 -10.24 -3.49
N SER A 145 34.10 -11.04 -2.49
CA SER A 145 34.24 -12.48 -2.61
C SER A 145 33.03 -13.25 -2.09
N TYR A 146 32.62 -12.98 -0.85
CA TYR A 146 31.53 -13.66 -0.15
C TYR A 146 30.20 -12.91 -0.23
N GLY A 147 30.16 -11.70 -0.78
CA GLY A 147 28.97 -10.85 -0.72
C GLY A 147 28.66 -10.49 0.74
N TYR A 148 27.39 -10.55 1.12
CA TYR A 148 26.96 -10.47 2.52
C TYR A 148 27.18 -11.78 3.31
N GLY A 149 27.71 -12.82 2.66
CA GLY A 149 28.04 -14.09 3.29
C GLY A 149 27.21 -15.26 2.79
N ARG A 150 27.29 -16.38 3.51
CA ARG A 150 26.59 -17.62 3.15
C ARG A 150 25.15 -17.56 3.63
N ILE A 151 24.20 -17.91 2.75
CA ILE A 151 22.79 -17.98 3.14
C ILE A 151 22.57 -18.88 4.37
N ASP A 152 21.65 -18.45 5.25
CA ASP A 152 21.21 -19.21 6.42
C ASP A 152 19.69 -19.34 6.36
N VAL A 153 19.22 -20.42 5.74
CA VAL A 153 17.78 -20.63 5.47
C VAL A 153 16.98 -20.74 6.76
N LEU A 154 17.55 -21.32 7.82
CA LEU A 154 16.86 -21.43 9.10
C LEU A 154 16.63 -20.05 9.71
N LYS A 155 17.67 -19.20 9.76
CA LYS A 155 17.51 -17.83 10.24
C LYS A 155 16.55 -17.00 9.38
N ALA A 156 16.54 -17.23 8.07
CA ALA A 156 15.60 -16.58 7.16
C ALA A 156 14.15 -16.97 7.44
N VAL A 157 13.87 -18.26 7.65
CA VAL A 157 12.54 -18.75 8.07
C VAL A 157 12.19 -18.19 9.45
N ASP A 158 13.09 -18.30 10.44
CA ASP A 158 12.84 -17.78 11.78
C ASP A 158 12.49 -16.27 11.74
N LEU A 159 13.16 -15.49 10.87
CA LEU A 159 12.86 -14.08 10.67
C LEU A 159 11.48 -13.86 10.04
N ILE A 160 11.12 -14.60 8.97
CA ILE A 160 9.80 -14.52 8.32
C ILE A 160 8.68 -14.94 9.29
N GLU A 161 8.84 -16.05 10.00
CA GLU A 161 7.86 -16.51 10.99
C GLU A 161 7.76 -15.55 12.19
N SER A 162 8.85 -14.84 12.50
CA SER A 162 8.83 -13.81 13.53
C SER A 162 8.10 -12.55 13.08
N ASP A 163 7.99 -12.29 11.76
CA ASP A 163 7.28 -11.16 11.17
C ASP A 163 5.75 -11.35 11.24
N THR A 164 5.23 -11.33 12.47
CA THR A 164 3.79 -11.39 12.76
C THR A 164 3.24 -9.99 13.02
N GLU A 165 1.92 -9.85 13.19
CA GLU A 165 1.28 -8.56 13.54
C GLU A 165 2.00 -7.80 14.68
N THR A 166 2.57 -8.53 15.64
CA THR A 166 3.23 -7.97 16.82
C THR A 166 4.74 -7.69 16.67
N ASN A 167 5.41 -8.25 15.67
CA ASN A 167 6.86 -8.25 15.58
C ASN A 167 7.33 -7.95 14.16
N LYS A 168 6.82 -6.83 13.62
CA LYS A 168 7.04 -6.27 12.29
C LYS A 168 8.53 -5.97 12.02
N VAL A 169 9.29 -6.98 11.66
CA VAL A 169 10.73 -6.90 11.35
C VAL A 169 10.99 -6.83 9.84
N ILE A 170 9.98 -7.10 9.02
CA ILE A 170 9.99 -6.93 7.56
C ILE A 170 8.96 -5.85 7.21
N LYS A 171 9.36 -4.92 6.34
CA LYS A 171 8.48 -3.88 5.82
C LYS A 171 8.72 -3.69 4.34
N GLU A 172 7.64 -3.70 3.56
CA GLU A 172 7.61 -3.24 2.17
C GLU A 172 6.92 -1.88 2.15
N ASP A 173 7.55 -0.88 1.54
CA ASP A 173 7.02 0.48 1.44
C ASP A 173 7.48 1.17 0.14
N VAL A 174 7.11 2.45 -0.02
CA VAL A 174 7.38 3.22 -1.23
C VAL A 174 7.91 4.61 -0.90
N ILE A 175 8.95 5.01 -1.62
CA ILE A 175 9.34 6.41 -1.75
C ILE A 175 8.64 6.96 -2.99
N SER A 176 7.66 7.84 -2.79
CA SER A 176 6.80 8.37 -3.85
C SER A 176 7.43 9.52 -4.62
N SER A 177 8.40 10.22 -4.02
CA SER A 177 9.04 11.40 -4.61
C SER A 177 10.48 11.58 -4.16
N GLN A 178 11.25 12.36 -4.93
CA GLN A 178 12.62 12.69 -4.55
C GLN A 178 12.63 13.60 -3.31
N GLY A 179 13.48 13.27 -2.34
CA GLY A 179 13.65 14.01 -1.09
C GLY A 179 12.78 13.51 0.05
N GLU A 180 11.77 12.69 -0.25
CA GLU A 180 10.90 12.04 0.74
C GLU A 180 11.71 11.15 1.70
N THR A 181 11.22 11.07 2.93
CA THR A 181 11.85 10.30 4.01
C THR A 181 10.81 9.49 4.75
N ASP A 182 11.16 8.25 4.98
CA ASP A 182 10.43 7.30 5.78
C ASP A 182 11.21 7.03 7.07
N ASP A 183 10.61 7.36 8.22
CA ASP A 183 11.18 7.09 9.53
C ASP A 183 10.44 5.95 10.24
N PHE A 184 11.21 5.08 10.88
CA PHE A 184 10.72 4.00 11.73
C PHE A 184 11.50 3.98 13.04
N ASP A 185 10.82 3.80 14.15
CA ASP A 185 11.46 3.64 15.45
C ASP A 185 11.79 2.17 15.68
N ILE A 186 12.88 1.91 16.40
CA ILE A 186 13.22 0.60 16.94
C ILE A 186 13.68 0.74 18.38
N THR A 187 13.30 -0.22 19.22
CA THR A 187 13.75 -0.26 20.62
C THR A 187 14.92 -1.23 20.78
N VAL A 188 16.06 -0.72 21.24
CA VAL A 188 17.25 -1.51 21.57
C VAL A 188 17.31 -1.76 23.08
N SER A 189 17.38 -3.04 23.47
CA SER A 189 17.44 -3.45 24.87
C SER A 189 18.84 -3.30 25.47
N GLU A 190 18.93 -3.10 26.79
CA GLU A 190 20.21 -3.04 27.50
C GLU A 190 21.03 -4.33 27.31
N GLY A 191 22.27 -4.17 26.84
CA GLY A 191 23.18 -5.29 26.61
C GLY A 191 22.95 -6.05 25.31
N GLN A 192 22.11 -5.54 24.40
CA GLN A 192 21.99 -6.09 23.04
C GLN A 192 23.37 -6.05 22.34
N SER A 193 23.78 -7.17 21.74
CA SER A 193 25.12 -7.32 21.19
C SER A 193 25.30 -6.71 19.80
N GLU A 194 24.22 -6.64 19.03
CA GLU A 194 24.21 -6.07 17.69
C GLU A 194 22.84 -5.53 17.31
N LEU A 195 22.83 -4.50 16.49
CA LEU A 195 21.67 -4.00 15.76
C LEU A 195 22.00 -4.04 14.27
N ARG A 196 21.09 -4.60 13.47
CA ARG A 196 21.24 -4.73 12.02
C ARG A 196 19.96 -4.28 11.34
N VAL A 197 20.10 -3.46 10.30
CA VAL A 197 18.99 -3.07 9.41
C VAL A 197 19.48 -3.17 7.97
N THR A 198 18.65 -3.72 7.07
CA THR A 198 18.97 -3.91 5.65
C THR A 198 17.85 -3.35 4.80
N LEU A 199 18.18 -2.39 3.94
CA LEU A 199 17.33 -1.80 2.93
C LEU A 199 17.68 -2.41 1.58
N ALA A 200 16.71 -2.81 0.76
CA ALA A 200 16.93 -3.24 -0.61
C ALA A 200 15.77 -2.79 -1.51
N TRP A 201 16.06 -2.51 -2.78
CA TRP A 201 15.03 -2.14 -3.74
C TRP A 201 15.32 -2.73 -5.13
N ASP A 202 14.25 -2.98 -5.88
CA ASP A 202 14.34 -3.33 -7.29
C ASP A 202 14.43 -2.02 -8.09
N ASP A 203 15.65 -1.60 -8.39
CA ASP A 203 15.94 -0.34 -9.08
C ASP A 203 15.53 -0.37 -10.56
N TYR A 204 15.20 0.78 -11.12
CA TYR A 204 14.85 0.93 -12.53
C TYR A 204 16.00 0.47 -13.45
N PRO A 205 15.70 -0.11 -14.63
CA PRO A 205 16.73 -0.51 -15.57
C PRO A 205 17.56 0.69 -16.02
N ALA A 206 18.88 0.58 -15.84
CA ALA A 206 19.82 1.59 -16.30
C ALA A 206 19.90 1.61 -17.83
N THR A 207 20.38 2.72 -18.39
CA THR A 207 20.85 2.71 -19.78
C THR A 207 22.02 1.74 -19.92
N ALA A 208 22.13 1.06 -21.06
CA ALA A 208 23.19 0.08 -21.27
C ALA A 208 24.58 0.74 -21.15
N ASN A 209 25.43 0.16 -20.30
CA ASN A 209 26.77 0.67 -19.95
C ASN A 209 26.79 1.98 -19.14
N ALA A 210 25.71 2.30 -18.41
CA ALA A 210 25.74 3.37 -17.41
C ALA A 210 26.76 3.07 -16.30
N ASP A 211 27.45 4.11 -15.84
CA ASP A 211 28.45 4.07 -14.76
C ASP A 211 28.30 5.35 -13.90
N PRO A 212 27.70 5.27 -12.69
CA PRO A 212 27.13 4.06 -12.09
C PRO A 212 25.87 3.57 -12.81
N ALA A 213 25.53 2.28 -12.68
CA ALA A 213 24.27 1.76 -13.20
C ALA A 213 23.07 2.05 -12.30
N LEU A 214 23.27 2.51 -11.05
CA LEU A 214 22.19 2.92 -10.13
C LEU A 214 21.37 4.05 -10.76
N VAL A 215 20.03 3.97 -10.69
CA VAL A 215 19.11 4.98 -11.24
C VAL A 215 18.44 5.74 -10.10
N ASN A 216 17.68 5.03 -9.26
CA ASN A 216 17.13 5.57 -8.03
C ASN A 216 18.10 5.25 -6.88
N ASN A 217 18.52 6.29 -6.17
CA ASN A 217 19.38 6.21 -4.99
C ASN A 217 18.56 6.47 -3.73
N LEU A 218 18.45 5.43 -2.90
CA LEU A 218 17.86 5.50 -1.57
C LEU A 218 18.99 5.37 -0.54
N ASP A 219 18.93 6.18 0.52
CA ASP A 219 19.91 6.13 1.62
C ASP A 219 19.24 5.64 2.91
N LEU A 220 19.90 4.71 3.61
CA LEU A 220 19.56 4.19 4.93
C LEU A 220 20.47 4.81 5.98
N VAL A 221 19.88 5.40 7.03
CA VAL A 221 20.62 5.95 8.18
C VAL A 221 19.98 5.44 9.47
N LEU A 222 20.81 4.99 10.41
CA LEU A 222 20.35 4.70 11.78
C LEU A 222 20.79 5.81 12.72
N ILE A 223 19.86 6.42 13.45
CA ILE A 223 20.10 7.52 14.38
C ILE A 223 19.94 6.99 15.79
N ALA A 224 21.02 7.06 16.58
CA ALA A 224 21.06 6.60 17.95
C ALA A 224 20.30 7.55 18.91
N PRO A 225 19.98 7.13 20.15
CA PRO A 225 19.33 8.01 21.11
C PRO A 225 20.19 9.21 21.56
N ASP A 226 21.49 9.21 21.25
CA ASP A 226 22.38 10.35 21.45
C ASP A 226 22.58 11.21 20.18
N GLU A 227 21.70 11.01 19.18
CA GLU A 227 21.71 11.65 17.86
C GLU A 227 22.91 11.27 16.96
N THR A 228 23.71 10.28 17.35
CA THR A 228 24.78 9.79 16.49
C THR A 228 24.20 9.03 15.28
N GLU A 229 24.56 9.45 14.07
CA GLU A 229 24.19 8.77 12.83
C GLU A 229 25.17 7.62 12.49
N TYR A 230 24.61 6.48 12.08
CA TYR A 230 25.32 5.30 11.63
C TYR A 230 24.92 4.99 10.19
N TYR A 231 25.94 4.75 9.36
CA TYR A 231 25.80 4.60 7.92
C TYR A 231 26.04 3.17 7.45
N PRO A 232 25.56 2.81 6.24
CA PRO A 232 25.72 1.49 5.67
C PRO A 232 27.17 1.10 5.42
N TRP A 233 27.40 -0.20 5.22
CA TRP A 233 28.65 -0.70 4.68
C TRP A 233 28.90 -0.23 3.25
N VAL A 234 30.11 0.25 2.98
CA VAL A 234 30.61 0.67 1.67
C VAL A 234 31.97 0.01 1.40
N LEU A 235 32.14 -0.46 0.17
CA LEU A 235 33.38 -1.05 -0.35
C LEU A 235 34.10 -0.09 -1.31
N ASP A 236 35.43 -0.13 -1.32
CA ASP A 236 36.23 0.60 -2.31
C ASP A 236 36.51 -0.29 -3.54
N PRO A 237 35.88 -0.03 -4.71
CA PRO A 237 36.10 -0.82 -5.91
C PRO A 237 37.53 -0.71 -6.45
N ASN A 238 38.28 0.34 -6.08
CA ASN A 238 39.70 0.50 -6.47
C ASN A 238 40.65 -0.32 -5.58
N SER A 239 40.16 -0.77 -4.42
CA SER A 239 40.93 -1.56 -3.45
C SER A 239 40.11 -2.78 -2.99
N PRO A 240 39.72 -3.68 -3.91
CA PRO A 240 38.63 -4.65 -3.70
C PRO A 240 38.94 -5.76 -2.67
N SER A 241 40.19 -5.90 -2.23
CA SER A 241 40.56 -6.79 -1.13
C SER A 241 40.46 -6.16 0.26
N SER A 242 40.19 -4.87 0.35
CA SER A 242 40.08 -4.14 1.61
C SER A 242 38.78 -4.50 2.33
N SER A 243 38.80 -4.43 3.66
CA SER A 243 37.58 -4.59 4.46
C SER A 243 36.60 -3.45 4.18
N ALA A 244 35.30 -3.72 4.30
CA ALA A 244 34.27 -2.71 4.24
C ALA A 244 34.49 -1.61 5.28
N THR A 245 34.07 -0.40 4.92
CA THR A 245 33.98 0.77 5.82
C THR A 245 32.54 1.22 5.88
N THR A 246 32.20 2.22 6.70
CA THR A 246 30.84 2.76 6.74
C THR A 246 30.76 4.12 6.05
N GLY A 247 29.67 4.39 5.34
CA GLY A 247 29.42 5.67 4.66
C GLY A 247 28.15 5.64 3.82
N ILE A 248 27.85 6.73 3.12
CA ILE A 248 26.73 6.80 2.18
C ILE A 248 27.09 5.95 0.95
N ASP A 249 26.25 4.97 0.61
CA ASP A 249 26.41 4.16 -0.59
C ASP A 249 25.67 4.84 -1.75
N ASN A 250 26.34 5.03 -2.88
CA ASN A 250 25.72 5.62 -4.09
C ASN A 250 25.86 4.67 -5.28
N LEU A 251 26.12 3.38 -5.03
CA LEU A 251 26.36 2.37 -6.04
C LEU A 251 25.34 1.23 -5.94
N ASN A 252 25.05 0.75 -4.73
CA ASN A 252 24.34 -0.50 -4.54
C ASN A 252 22.83 -0.29 -4.30
N PRO A 253 21.93 -1.05 -4.96
CA PRO A 253 20.49 -1.06 -4.67
C PRO A 253 20.16 -1.92 -3.43
N ILE A 254 21.07 -1.91 -2.47
CA ILE A 254 21.00 -2.63 -1.19
C ILE A 254 22.00 -2.00 -0.24
N GLU A 255 21.53 -1.67 0.96
CA GLU A 255 22.31 -1.06 2.01
C GLU A 255 22.10 -1.81 3.32
N GLN A 256 23.15 -1.99 4.12
CA GLN A 256 23.05 -2.61 5.44
C GLN A 256 23.83 -1.81 6.46
N VAL A 257 23.15 -1.35 7.50
CA VAL A 257 23.77 -0.75 8.68
C VAL A 257 23.92 -1.82 9.75
N TYR A 258 25.11 -1.91 10.33
CA TYR A 258 25.44 -2.85 11.40
C TYR A 258 26.14 -2.12 12.54
N VAL A 259 25.54 -2.16 13.73
CA VAL A 259 26.05 -1.51 14.94
C VAL A 259 26.36 -2.58 15.97
N GLN A 260 27.63 -2.66 16.41
CA GLN A 260 28.03 -3.54 17.51
C GLN A 260 27.80 -2.87 18.86
N ASN A 261 27.26 -3.63 19.81
CA ASN A 261 26.91 -3.14 21.15
C ASN A 261 26.14 -1.80 21.09
N PRO A 262 25.01 -1.75 20.36
CA PRO A 262 24.22 -0.53 20.21
C PRO A 262 23.81 0.01 21.60
N GLN A 263 23.76 1.34 21.70
CA GLN A 263 23.21 2.02 22.87
C GLN A 263 21.76 1.58 23.10
N ALA A 264 21.41 1.28 24.35
CA ALA A 264 20.03 0.99 24.72
C ALA A 264 19.15 2.25 24.58
N GLY A 265 17.92 2.08 24.12
CA GLY A 265 16.97 3.16 23.89
C GLY A 265 16.32 3.08 22.50
N ILE A 266 15.62 4.16 22.13
CA ILE A 266 14.96 4.29 20.84
C ILE A 266 15.98 4.76 19.81
N TRP A 267 16.03 4.05 18.68
CA TRP A 267 16.75 4.47 17.49
C TRP A 267 15.76 4.79 16.37
N ILE A 268 16.14 5.71 15.49
CA ILE A 268 15.39 6.00 14.27
C ILE A 268 16.08 5.29 13.11
N VAL A 269 15.31 4.52 12.35
CA VAL A 269 15.65 3.96 11.06
C VAL A 269 15.06 4.89 9.99
N ARG A 270 15.92 5.61 9.27
CA ARG A 270 15.51 6.54 8.23
C ARG A 270 15.85 5.98 6.85
N VAL A 271 14.86 5.89 5.97
CA VAL A 271 15.01 5.62 4.54
C VAL A 271 14.73 6.91 3.79
N LYS A 272 15.65 7.36 2.94
CA LYS A 272 15.54 8.63 2.22
C LYS A 272 15.63 8.44 0.71
N GLY A 273 14.69 9.03 -0.02
CA GLY A 273 14.72 9.17 -1.48
C GLY A 273 15.73 10.20 -1.98
N THR A 274 17.03 10.01 -1.75
CA THR A 274 18.05 11.04 -2.03
C THR A 274 18.11 11.47 -3.49
N THR A 275 17.99 10.53 -4.44
CA THR A 275 17.89 10.88 -5.87
C THR A 275 16.97 9.87 -6.53
N VAL A 276 15.74 10.28 -6.82
CA VAL A 276 14.68 9.41 -7.36
C VAL A 276 14.15 10.04 -8.65
N PRO A 277 14.93 10.01 -9.76
CA PRO A 277 14.49 10.58 -11.03
C PRO A 277 13.29 9.84 -11.64
N ASN A 278 13.07 8.59 -11.23
CA ASN A 278 11.95 7.77 -11.65
C ASN A 278 11.11 7.32 -10.44
N PRO A 279 10.26 8.20 -9.89
CA PRO A 279 9.31 7.80 -8.87
C PRO A 279 8.12 7.02 -9.47
N PRO A 280 7.42 6.19 -8.67
CA PRO A 280 7.76 5.81 -7.30
C PRO A 280 8.86 4.71 -7.24
N GLN A 281 9.57 4.62 -6.12
CA GLN A 281 10.52 3.53 -5.84
C GLN A 281 10.06 2.70 -4.64
N ASN A 282 9.55 1.49 -4.92
CA ASN A 282 9.27 0.52 -3.86
C ASN A 282 10.59 0.02 -3.24
N TYR A 283 10.58 -0.21 -1.93
CA TYR A 283 11.70 -0.78 -1.20
C TYR A 283 11.25 -1.81 -0.16
N SER A 284 12.22 -2.57 0.32
CA SER A 284 12.07 -3.55 1.38
C SER A 284 13.07 -3.27 2.49
N LEU A 285 12.60 -3.27 3.72
CA LEU A 285 13.36 -3.05 4.93
C LEU A 285 13.29 -4.28 5.83
N VAL A 286 14.44 -4.76 6.30
CA VAL A 286 14.55 -5.91 7.22
C VAL A 286 15.39 -5.52 8.42
N SER A 287 14.88 -5.71 9.63
CA SER A 287 15.49 -5.28 10.89
C SER A 287 15.69 -6.44 11.87
N SER A 288 16.72 -6.37 12.70
CA SER A 288 16.91 -7.31 13.82
C SER A 288 15.96 -7.05 15.00
N ASN A 289 15.32 -5.88 15.01
CA ASN A 289 14.38 -5.42 16.03
C ASN A 289 13.07 -5.02 15.36
N SER A 290 11.95 -5.17 16.08
CA SER A 290 10.64 -4.75 15.57
C SER A 290 10.66 -3.28 15.19
N LEU A 291 10.17 -2.97 13.99
CA LEU A 291 9.97 -1.62 13.47
C LEU A 291 8.64 -1.09 13.99
N TYR A 292 8.63 0.18 14.34
CA TYR A 292 7.44 0.91 14.74
C TYR A 292 7.31 2.18 13.91
N ARG A 293 6.09 2.55 13.55
CA ARG A 293 5.83 3.86 12.96
C ARG A 293 4.61 4.45 13.64
N LEU A 294 4.82 5.64 14.19
CA LEU A 294 3.76 6.45 14.77
C LEU A 294 3.51 7.62 13.84
N GLU A 295 2.29 7.70 13.32
CA GLU A 295 1.81 8.88 12.60
C GLU A 295 0.99 9.73 13.55
N VAL A 296 1.33 11.01 13.60
CA VAL A 296 0.61 11.99 14.39
C VAL A 296 0.04 12.99 13.40
N SER A 297 -1.27 12.96 13.21
CA SER A 297 -1.98 14.01 12.51
C SER A 297 -2.54 14.98 13.56
N ILE A 298 -2.42 16.27 13.29
CA ILE A 298 -3.10 17.30 14.07
C ILE A 298 -3.95 18.06 13.07
N ASP A 299 -5.25 18.08 13.30
CA ASP A 299 -6.13 18.99 12.58
C ASP A 299 -5.78 20.40 13.07
N GLU A 300 -5.23 21.22 12.18
CA GLU A 300 -5.11 22.64 12.49
C GLU A 300 -6.51 23.21 12.80
N PRO A 301 -6.64 24.11 13.80
CA PRO A 301 -7.86 24.87 13.92
C PRO A 301 -8.13 25.56 12.59
N ALA A 302 -9.34 25.38 12.06
CA ALA A 302 -9.85 26.19 10.96
C ALA A 302 -10.05 27.64 11.42
N ASP A 303 -8.97 28.38 11.68
CA ASP A 303 -8.87 29.84 11.69
C ASP A 303 -7.47 30.27 12.14
N GLY A 304 -6.69 30.82 11.20
CA GLY A 304 -5.43 31.49 11.48
C GLY A 304 -5.66 32.88 12.08
N ALA A 305 -5.87 33.00 13.39
CA ALA A 305 -5.57 34.23 14.15
C ALA A 305 -5.64 33.99 15.66
N PHE A 306 -4.47 33.89 16.32
CA PHE A 306 -4.39 33.98 17.78
C PHE A 306 -4.66 35.41 18.24
N SER A 307 -5.94 35.75 18.42
CA SER A 307 -6.33 36.95 19.13
C SER A 307 -6.13 36.73 20.63
N ASN A 308 -5.65 37.75 21.32
CA ASN A 308 -5.14 37.78 22.69
C ASN A 308 -6.21 37.63 23.79
N THR A 309 -7.06 36.60 23.71
CA THR A 309 -8.14 36.31 24.65
C THR A 309 -8.01 34.91 25.25
N ASN A 310 -8.54 34.73 26.47
CA ASN A 310 -8.61 33.46 27.20
C ASN A 310 -9.62 32.50 26.52
N GLU A 311 -9.41 32.18 25.26
CA GLU A 311 -10.26 31.27 24.51
C GLU A 311 -9.86 29.83 24.73
N THR A 312 -10.86 28.95 24.65
CA THR A 312 -10.72 27.52 24.84
C THR A 312 -10.71 26.89 23.46
N PHE A 313 -9.59 26.28 23.08
CA PHE A 313 -9.40 25.68 21.77
C PHE A 313 -9.46 24.15 21.87
N LEU A 314 -10.08 23.54 20.86
CA LEU A 314 -10.08 22.10 20.62
C LEU A 314 -9.06 21.83 19.51
N MET A 315 -7.85 21.40 19.90
CA MET A 315 -6.96 20.67 18.99
C MET A 315 -7.68 19.34 18.73
N ASN A 316 -7.83 18.93 17.48
CA ASN A 316 -8.13 17.54 17.16
C ASN A 316 -6.85 16.95 16.57
N GLY A 317 -6.60 15.68 16.84
CA GLY A 317 -5.44 15.01 16.28
C GLY A 317 -5.60 13.51 16.43
N THR A 318 -5.13 12.78 15.44
CA THR A 318 -5.07 11.33 15.47
C THR A 318 -3.63 10.91 15.73
N VAL A 319 -3.47 9.91 16.60
CA VAL A 319 -2.20 9.24 16.80
C VAL A 319 -2.42 7.80 16.38
N GLU A 320 -1.81 7.43 15.27
CA GLU A 320 -1.98 6.11 14.67
C GLU A 320 -0.65 5.35 14.70
N CYS A 321 -0.71 4.12 15.19
CA CYS A 321 0.39 3.19 15.04
C CYS A 321 0.22 2.48 13.70
N THR A 322 0.92 2.96 12.66
CA THR A 322 0.78 2.39 11.32
C THR A 322 1.60 1.11 11.15
N ILE A 323 2.59 0.86 12.03
CA ILE A 323 3.42 -0.35 12.03
C ILE A 323 3.74 -0.78 13.47
N GLY A 324 3.52 -2.06 13.77
CA GLY A 324 3.94 -2.72 15.01
C GLY A 324 3.01 -2.47 16.22
N ASP A 325 3.47 -2.83 17.41
CA ASP A 325 2.81 -2.47 18.67
C ASP A 325 3.52 -1.27 19.29
N CYS A 326 2.94 -0.09 19.11
CA CYS A 326 3.45 1.17 19.64
C CYS A 326 3.25 1.29 21.16
N GLY A 327 2.74 0.27 21.84
CA GLY A 327 2.60 0.27 23.29
C GLY A 327 1.76 1.44 23.81
N ASP A 328 1.98 1.80 25.08
CA ASP A 328 1.32 2.97 25.69
C ASP A 328 1.97 4.26 25.16
N VAL A 329 1.25 4.95 24.28
CA VAL A 329 1.68 6.24 23.72
C VAL A 329 1.05 7.37 24.52
N SER A 330 1.86 8.33 24.95
CA SER A 330 1.40 9.61 25.49
C SER A 330 1.80 10.72 24.52
N ALA A 331 0.84 11.45 23.97
CA ALA A 331 1.09 12.66 23.20
C ALA A 331 1.09 13.89 24.12
N TYR A 332 1.93 14.87 23.83
CA TYR A 332 1.94 16.17 24.52
C TYR A 332 1.95 17.28 23.48
N ALA A 333 1.15 18.32 23.71
CA ALA A 333 1.27 19.57 22.97
C ALA A 333 1.91 20.63 23.89
N GLN A 334 2.99 21.23 23.42
CA GLN A 334 3.62 22.36 24.09
C GLN A 334 3.29 23.66 23.38
N PHE A 335 2.82 24.65 24.14
CA PHE A 335 2.58 26.01 23.64
C PHE A 335 3.82 26.87 23.88
N CYS A 336 4.44 27.34 22.82
CA CYS A 336 5.58 28.26 22.89
C CYS A 336 5.16 29.68 22.53
N SER A 337 5.51 30.66 23.36
CA SER A 337 5.39 32.09 23.02
C SER A 337 6.78 32.65 22.74
N GLY A 338 7.19 32.68 21.47
CA GLY A 338 8.58 33.02 21.11
C GLY A 338 9.57 31.97 21.63
N ALA A 339 10.67 32.41 22.28
CA ALA A 339 11.72 31.51 22.78
C ALA A 339 11.41 30.87 24.16
N ASP A 340 10.29 31.24 24.79
CA ASP A 340 9.90 30.74 26.11
C ASP A 340 8.80 29.67 25.97
N CYS A 341 9.19 28.40 26.00
CA CYS A 341 8.29 27.26 26.11
C CYS A 341 8.17 26.88 27.60
N THR A 342 7.20 27.45 28.32
CA THR A 342 7.16 27.37 29.80
C THR A 342 6.02 26.54 30.38
N ASN A 343 5.06 26.08 29.57
CA ASN A 343 3.95 25.27 30.04
C ASN A 343 3.81 23.99 29.21
N PHE A 344 4.16 22.85 29.82
CA PHE A 344 3.74 21.54 29.37
C PHE A 344 2.32 21.29 29.89
N ALA A 345 1.36 21.04 29.02
CA ALA A 345 0.07 20.51 29.42
C ALA A 345 0.05 19.01 29.09
N ASP A 346 -0.10 18.18 30.12
CA ASP A 346 -0.33 16.74 29.97
C ASP A 346 -1.64 16.52 29.19
N ILE A 347 -1.54 16.10 27.93
CA ILE A 347 -2.69 15.61 27.16
C ILE A 347 -2.85 14.13 27.51
N THR A 348 -3.43 13.83 28.67
CA THR A 348 -3.59 12.44 29.09
C THR A 348 -4.86 11.82 28.53
N SER A 349 -4.70 10.93 27.56
CA SER A 349 -5.27 9.58 27.65
C SER A 349 -4.17 8.57 27.37
N THR A 350 -3.70 7.87 28.41
CA THR A 350 -2.81 6.71 28.24
C THR A 350 -3.64 5.54 27.72
N SER A 351 -3.39 5.12 26.48
CA SER A 351 -3.95 3.88 25.93
C SER A 351 -2.89 3.16 25.10
N SER A 352 -2.85 1.84 25.24
CA SER A 352 -1.98 0.95 24.46
C SER A 352 -2.45 0.91 23.01
N LEU A 353 -1.64 1.37 22.07
CA LEU A 353 -1.92 1.36 20.63
C LEU A 353 -1.28 0.14 19.97
N SER A 354 -2.11 -0.74 19.39
CA SER A 354 -1.67 -1.89 18.59
C SER A 354 -2.36 -1.88 17.22
N THR A 355 -1.71 -2.38 16.16
CA THR A 355 -2.32 -2.55 14.83
C THR A 355 -3.50 -3.54 14.79
N SER A 356 -3.82 -4.20 15.89
CA SER A 356 -4.94 -5.15 16.00
C SER A 356 -6.25 -4.50 16.46
N ASP A 357 -6.27 -3.18 16.67
CA ASP A 357 -7.46 -2.43 17.01
C ASP A 357 -8.13 -1.86 15.74
N PRO A 358 -9.33 -2.31 15.36
CA PRO A 358 -9.98 -1.97 14.08
C PRO A 358 -10.58 -0.55 14.03
N ASN A 359 -10.20 0.33 14.96
CA ASN A 359 -10.56 1.74 14.95
C ASN A 359 -9.27 2.56 15.11
N PRO A 360 -9.05 3.62 14.30
CA PRO A 360 -8.16 4.70 14.73
C PRO A 360 -8.72 5.20 16.07
N TYR A 361 -7.92 5.13 17.12
CA TYR A 361 -8.33 5.66 18.41
C TYR A 361 -8.43 7.18 18.27
N ASP A 362 -9.66 7.69 18.18
CA ASP A 362 -10.00 9.03 18.67
C ASP A 362 -9.45 9.10 20.09
N CYS A 363 -8.31 9.78 20.27
CA CYS A 363 -7.75 10.12 21.56
C CYS A 363 -8.78 11.05 22.22
N GLY A 364 -9.79 10.43 22.85
CA GLY A 364 -11.13 10.99 22.91
C GLY A 364 -11.13 12.43 23.38
N HIS A 365 -11.77 13.31 22.59
CA HIS A 365 -12.05 14.71 22.94
C HIS A 365 -10.95 15.35 23.79
N LEU A 366 -9.96 15.94 23.12
CA LEU A 366 -9.00 16.84 23.74
C LEU A 366 -9.78 17.92 24.50
N GLY A 367 -9.86 17.75 25.83
CA GLY A 367 -10.73 18.57 26.67
C GLY A 367 -10.34 20.04 26.58
N GLY A 368 -11.32 20.92 26.38
CA GLY A 368 -11.07 22.35 26.21
C GLY A 368 -10.28 22.97 27.37
N TYR A 369 -9.18 23.66 27.05
CA TYR A 369 -8.35 24.39 28.01
C TYR A 369 -8.40 25.91 27.85
N THR A 370 -8.44 26.61 28.98
CA THR A 370 -8.30 28.08 29.04
C THR A 370 -6.85 28.45 29.32
N THR A 371 -6.27 29.31 28.50
CA THR A 371 -4.93 29.87 28.75
C THR A 371 -4.97 30.81 29.96
N PRO A 372 -4.01 30.71 30.90
CA PRO A 372 -3.76 31.77 31.84
C PRO A 372 -2.67 32.69 31.27
N THR A 373 -3.09 33.89 30.86
CA THR A 373 -2.32 35.13 30.70
C THR A 373 -2.03 35.65 29.29
N SER A 374 -2.21 36.97 29.21
CA SER A 374 -2.20 37.86 28.05
C SER A 374 -0.80 38.25 27.60
N VAL A 375 -0.18 37.45 26.73
CA VAL A 375 1.04 37.87 26.00
C VAL A 375 0.75 37.78 24.49
N PRO A 376 0.91 38.88 23.72
CA PRO A 376 0.83 38.81 22.27
C PRO A 376 2.07 38.08 21.72
N GLY A 377 1.87 37.02 20.95
CA GLY A 377 2.95 36.30 20.27
C GLY A 377 2.41 35.17 19.40
N THR A 378 3.21 34.78 18.40
CA THR A 378 3.02 33.56 17.60
C THR A 378 3.04 32.37 18.56
N ILE A 379 1.96 31.59 18.58
CA ILE A 379 1.92 30.32 19.29
C ILE A 379 2.52 29.29 18.34
N ALA A 380 3.69 28.76 18.69
CA ALA A 380 4.23 27.57 18.04
C ALA A 380 3.82 26.35 18.88
N TYR A 381 3.45 25.28 18.20
CA TYR A 381 3.15 23.98 18.81
C TYR A 381 4.34 23.06 18.59
N ASP A 382 4.78 22.37 19.64
CA ASP A 382 5.76 21.28 19.55
C ASP A 382 5.07 20.00 20.05
N THR A 383 5.09 18.95 19.25
CA THR A 383 4.54 17.64 19.60
C THR A 383 5.65 16.68 20.00
N ALA A 384 5.61 16.30 21.27
CA ALA A 384 6.46 15.25 21.80
C ALA A 384 5.60 14.02 22.10
N THR A 385 6.05 12.85 21.68
CA THR A 385 5.44 11.57 22.03
C THR A 385 6.32 10.83 23.03
N LYS A 386 5.71 10.16 24.00
CA LYS A 386 6.42 9.41 25.03
C LYS A 386 5.87 8.01 25.12
N TYR A 387 6.76 7.04 24.95
CA TYR A 387 6.51 5.64 25.25
C TYR A 387 6.70 5.37 26.75
N ASP A 388 5.87 4.50 27.34
CA ASP A 388 5.81 4.23 28.79
C ASP A 388 7.16 4.15 29.54
N SER A 389 7.19 4.97 30.60
CA SER A 389 8.00 5.15 31.82
C SER A 389 9.40 4.54 32.04
N SER A 390 10.04 3.92 31.05
CA SER A 390 11.43 3.44 31.13
C SER A 390 12.37 4.02 30.06
N VAL A 391 11.87 4.89 29.19
CA VAL A 391 12.54 5.37 27.96
C VAL A 391 12.67 6.91 27.97
N PRO A 392 13.76 7.50 27.42
CA PRO A 392 13.95 8.95 27.34
C PRO A 392 12.87 9.66 26.49
N GLU A 393 12.67 10.95 26.74
CA GLU A 393 11.77 11.83 25.96
C GLU A 393 12.13 11.83 24.47
N TYR A 394 11.11 11.72 23.61
CA TYR A 394 11.23 11.87 22.16
C TYR A 394 10.62 13.22 21.76
N THR A 395 11.43 14.14 21.25
CA THR A 395 10.97 15.36 20.58
C THR A 395 11.11 15.14 19.08
N LYS A 396 10.00 14.87 18.39
CA LYS A 396 9.95 14.92 16.93
C LYS A 396 9.69 16.37 16.55
N THR A 397 10.75 17.13 16.27
CA THR A 397 10.60 18.47 15.73
C THR A 397 10.22 18.37 14.25
N ASP A 398 8.92 18.31 13.96
CA ASP A 398 8.46 18.64 12.61
C ASP A 398 8.74 20.14 12.43
N SER A 399 9.81 20.45 11.70
CA SER A 399 10.00 21.82 11.19
C SER A 399 8.84 22.12 10.25
N PRO A 400 8.34 23.38 10.18
CA PRO A 400 7.24 23.70 9.29
C PRO A 400 7.77 23.60 7.86
N SER A 401 7.56 22.45 7.23
CA SER A 401 7.75 22.27 5.79
C SER A 401 6.38 22.14 5.17
N SER A 402 5.99 23.21 4.49
CA SER A 402 5.00 23.24 3.42
C SER A 402 4.95 21.94 2.62
N ALA A 403 3.89 21.16 2.80
CA ALA A 403 3.53 20.04 1.93
C ALA A 403 2.00 19.87 1.96
N LEU A 404 1.31 20.63 1.10
CA LEU A 404 -0.05 20.35 0.68
C LEU A 404 -0.02 19.12 -0.22
N ILE A 405 -0.47 17.96 0.26
CA ILE A 405 -1.36 17.01 -0.46
C ILE A 405 -2.05 16.18 0.62
N GLY A 406 -3.36 16.34 0.80
CA GLY A 406 -4.15 15.51 1.72
C GLY A 406 -5.60 15.49 1.28
N GLY A 407 -6.07 14.34 0.78
CA GLY A 407 -7.49 14.11 0.52
C GLY A 407 -8.28 14.03 1.84
N THR A 408 -9.56 14.40 1.80
CA THR A 408 -10.46 14.37 2.96
C THR A 408 -11.22 13.03 3.05
N GLU A 409 -11.79 12.72 4.23
CA GLU A 409 -12.58 11.49 4.49
C GLU A 409 -13.78 11.25 3.54
N ASP A 410 -14.22 12.22 2.72
CA ASP A 410 -15.30 12.04 1.73
C ASP A 410 -14.77 11.69 0.32
N GLY A 411 -13.48 11.31 0.21
CA GLY A 411 -12.84 10.96 -1.08
C GLY A 411 -12.53 12.16 -1.97
N THR A 412 -12.54 13.37 -1.40
CA THR A 412 -12.26 14.61 -2.13
C THR A 412 -10.76 14.85 -2.20
N VAL A 413 -10.22 15.02 -3.40
CA VAL A 413 -8.80 15.33 -3.67
C VAL A 413 -8.69 16.79 -4.10
N SER A 414 -7.66 17.50 -3.61
CA SER A 414 -7.39 18.88 -4.03
C SER A 414 -6.43 18.90 -5.22
N GLU A 415 -6.92 19.29 -6.39
CA GLU A 415 -6.16 19.35 -7.65
C GLU A 415 -5.42 20.69 -7.83
N PHE A 416 -5.95 21.75 -7.24
CA PHE A 416 -5.36 23.08 -7.24
C PHE A 416 -5.84 23.85 -6.01
N GLN A 417 -4.95 24.59 -5.33
CA GLN A 417 -5.34 25.47 -4.25
C GLN A 417 -4.40 26.66 -4.12
N ASP A 418 -4.95 27.86 -3.95
CA ASP A 418 -4.20 29.05 -3.57
C ASP A 418 -5.04 29.94 -2.64
N SER A 419 -4.44 30.31 -1.50
CA SER A 419 -5.03 31.19 -0.48
C SER A 419 -4.34 32.55 -0.40
N PHE A 420 -3.31 32.80 -1.22
CA PHE A 420 -2.54 34.05 -1.25
C PHE A 420 -1.83 34.47 0.05
N GLU A 421 -1.86 33.62 1.09
CA GLU A 421 -1.30 33.93 2.41
C GLU A 421 0.24 33.90 2.49
N ASP A 422 0.92 33.24 1.55
CA ASP A 422 2.38 33.02 1.63
C ASP A 422 3.24 34.25 1.26
N GLN A 423 2.67 35.39 0.85
CA GLN A 423 3.38 36.68 0.63
C GLN A 423 4.62 36.67 -0.33
N VAL A 424 5.09 35.53 -0.83
CA VAL A 424 6.35 35.36 -1.57
C VAL A 424 6.07 34.95 -3.02
N GLU A 425 5.99 35.95 -3.91
CA GLU A 425 5.77 35.82 -5.37
C GLU A 425 4.46 35.10 -5.78
N TRP A 426 3.99 35.35 -7.00
CA TRP A 426 2.78 34.71 -7.55
C TRP A 426 3.04 33.21 -7.83
N ALA A 427 3.03 32.38 -6.78
CA ALA A 427 3.48 30.99 -6.84
C ALA A 427 2.78 30.17 -7.94
N HIS A 428 1.47 30.32 -8.09
CA HIS A 428 0.64 29.56 -9.03
C HIS A 428 0.03 30.41 -10.16
N TRP A 429 0.37 31.70 -10.23
CA TRP A 429 -0.30 32.67 -11.10
C TRP A 429 0.68 33.43 -11.96
N THR A 430 0.27 33.73 -13.18
CA THR A 430 0.99 34.59 -14.11
C THR A 430 0.09 35.74 -14.50
N GLU A 431 0.55 36.95 -14.22
CA GLU A 431 -0.11 38.14 -14.69
C GLU A 431 0.09 38.31 -16.20
N THR A 432 -1.01 38.47 -16.92
CA THR A 432 -1.06 38.62 -18.37
C THR A 432 -1.89 39.85 -18.70
N GLY A 433 -1.27 41.02 -18.82
CA GLY A 433 -2.02 42.28 -19.03
C GLY A 433 -1.18 43.51 -18.74
N GLU A 434 -1.84 44.61 -18.32
CA GLU A 434 -1.17 45.88 -18.00
C GLU A 434 -0.42 45.90 -16.65
N GLY A 435 -0.70 44.98 -15.72
CA GLY A 435 0.16 44.72 -14.57
C GLY A 435 -0.28 45.33 -13.23
N ASP A 436 -1.55 45.17 -12.84
CA ASP A 436 -2.19 45.85 -11.71
C ASP A 436 -2.72 44.90 -10.60
N TRP A 437 -2.43 43.60 -10.70
CA TRP A 437 -2.71 42.67 -9.59
C TRP A 437 -1.59 42.71 -8.55
N VAL A 438 -1.97 42.79 -7.28
CA VAL A 438 -1.07 42.71 -6.12
C VAL A 438 -1.63 41.76 -5.06
N ILE A 439 -0.74 41.14 -4.28
CA ILE A 439 -1.13 40.40 -3.08
C ILE A 439 -1.06 41.37 -1.90
N GLU A 440 -2.21 41.73 -1.33
CA GLU A 440 -2.27 42.65 -0.20
C GLU A 440 -3.43 42.36 0.75
N THR A 441 -3.50 43.11 1.85
CA THR A 441 -4.55 42.92 2.85
C THR A 441 -5.92 43.31 2.28
N PRO A 442 -6.98 42.51 2.47
CA PRO A 442 -8.29 42.77 1.89
C PRO A 442 -8.85 44.15 2.26
N SER A 443 -9.27 44.89 1.25
CA SER A 443 -9.93 46.19 1.36
C SER A 443 -11.45 46.08 1.30
N VAL A 444 -11.99 45.03 0.67
CA VAL A 444 -13.43 44.86 0.45
C VAL A 444 -13.97 43.45 0.74
N LEU A 445 -13.16 42.41 0.58
CA LEU A 445 -13.51 41.02 0.93
C LEU A 445 -13.50 40.87 2.46
N THR A 446 -14.63 40.47 3.04
CA THR A 446 -14.81 40.38 4.51
C THR A 446 -15.43 39.08 5.00
N THR A 447 -15.90 38.23 4.08
CA THR A 447 -16.65 37.00 4.38
C THR A 447 -15.71 35.79 4.54
N TYR A 448 -14.49 35.87 4.01
CA TYR A 448 -13.42 34.91 4.24
C TYR A 448 -12.34 35.54 5.12
N ASN A 449 -11.84 34.79 6.10
CA ASN A 449 -10.90 35.29 7.12
C ASN A 449 -9.44 35.07 6.68
N GLY A 450 -9.07 35.65 5.53
CA GLY A 450 -7.70 35.69 5.00
C GLY A 450 -6.97 36.97 5.43
N SER A 451 -5.66 36.89 5.61
CA SER A 451 -4.82 38.09 5.83
C SER A 451 -4.44 38.75 4.52
N TYR A 452 -4.48 38.02 3.40
CA TYR A 452 -4.08 38.52 2.09
C TYR A 452 -5.02 38.02 0.98
N VAL A 453 -5.21 38.86 -0.04
CA VAL A 453 -6.05 38.55 -1.21
C VAL A 453 -5.31 38.94 -2.48
N ALA A 454 -5.69 38.35 -3.61
CA ALA A 454 -5.37 38.92 -4.91
C ALA A 454 -6.25 40.16 -5.11
N HIS A 455 -5.63 41.33 -5.20
CA HIS A 455 -6.28 42.63 -5.29
C HIS A 455 -5.89 43.32 -6.60
N SER A 456 -6.87 43.91 -7.28
CA SER A 456 -6.67 44.83 -8.39
C SER A 456 -7.19 46.21 -8.00
N ASP A 457 -6.43 47.23 -8.39
CA ASP A 457 -6.86 48.63 -8.40
C ASP A 457 -6.50 49.33 -9.72
N ASP A 458 -7.38 50.19 -10.21
CA ASP A 458 -7.13 51.08 -11.36
C ASP A 458 -6.83 50.36 -12.70
N CYS A 459 -7.41 49.17 -12.91
CA CYS A 459 -7.21 48.39 -14.13
C CYS A 459 -7.93 48.93 -15.39
N ASP A 460 -7.28 49.87 -16.09
CA ASP A 460 -7.85 50.56 -17.26
C ASP A 460 -8.11 49.63 -18.49
N THR A 461 -7.36 48.54 -18.66
CA THR A 461 -7.56 47.57 -19.76
C THR A 461 -7.15 46.12 -19.46
N GLY A 462 -8.12 45.29 -19.05
CA GLY A 462 -8.05 43.82 -19.13
C GLY A 462 -6.86 43.21 -18.38
N CYS A 463 -6.79 43.48 -17.07
CA CYS A 463 -5.75 42.95 -16.20
C CYS A 463 -6.12 41.52 -15.83
N GLN A 464 -5.35 40.58 -16.35
CA GLN A 464 -5.65 39.17 -16.16
C GLN A 464 -4.63 38.51 -15.26
N LEU A 465 -5.12 37.71 -14.34
CA LEU A 465 -4.31 36.83 -13.53
C LEU A 465 -4.66 35.39 -13.89
N THR A 466 -3.73 34.71 -14.57
CA THR A 466 -3.95 33.38 -15.15
C THR A 466 -3.23 32.32 -14.33
N SER A 467 -3.91 31.22 -14.00
CA SER A 467 -3.29 30.09 -13.30
C SER A 467 -2.21 29.41 -14.14
N GLU A 468 -1.35 28.63 -13.49
CA GLU A 468 -0.57 27.61 -14.17
C GLU A 468 -1.47 26.54 -14.84
N VAL A 469 -0.84 25.59 -15.55
CA VAL A 469 -1.56 24.46 -16.13
C VAL A 469 -1.99 23.50 -15.02
N ILE A 470 -3.28 23.16 -15.01
CA ILE A 470 -3.88 22.21 -14.07
C ILE A 470 -4.21 20.95 -14.87
N ASP A 471 -3.68 19.80 -14.46
CA ASP A 471 -3.99 18.51 -15.09
C ASP A 471 -5.24 17.91 -14.44
N LEU A 472 -6.35 17.90 -15.16
CA LEU A 472 -7.62 17.31 -14.70
C LEU A 472 -7.96 16.04 -15.50
N SER A 473 -7.00 15.47 -16.24
CA SER A 473 -7.29 14.38 -17.16
C SER A 473 -7.62 13.06 -16.44
N GLY A 474 -8.90 12.67 -16.52
CA GLY A 474 -9.41 11.45 -15.90
C GLY A 474 -10.13 11.66 -14.56
N GLU A 475 -10.18 12.89 -14.08
CA GLU A 475 -10.90 13.25 -12.85
C GLU A 475 -12.42 13.35 -13.06
N THR A 476 -13.19 13.09 -12.01
CA THR A 476 -14.67 13.16 -11.99
C THR A 476 -15.17 13.98 -10.80
N ASP A 477 -16.39 14.53 -10.90
CA ASP A 477 -17.01 15.38 -9.88
C ASP A 477 -16.16 16.62 -9.50
N VAL A 478 -15.49 17.18 -10.52
CA VAL A 478 -14.55 18.29 -10.34
C VAL A 478 -15.29 19.59 -10.03
N THR A 479 -14.94 20.22 -8.92
CA THR A 479 -15.56 21.45 -8.40
C THR A 479 -14.53 22.55 -8.19
N LEU A 480 -14.79 23.74 -8.75
CA LEU A 480 -14.03 24.97 -8.48
C LEU A 480 -14.76 25.82 -7.44
N THR A 481 -14.06 26.20 -6.36
CA THR A 481 -14.56 27.10 -5.32
C THR A 481 -13.61 28.28 -5.11
N PHE A 482 -14.16 29.48 -4.91
CA PHE A 482 -13.38 30.68 -4.55
C PHE A 482 -14.28 31.77 -3.94
N TYR A 483 -13.68 32.79 -3.35
CA TYR A 483 -14.36 33.98 -2.85
C TYR A 483 -13.94 35.19 -3.67
N TRP A 484 -14.87 36.11 -3.92
CA TRP A 484 -14.56 37.37 -4.58
C TRP A 484 -15.41 38.52 -4.08
N ALA A 485 -14.89 39.73 -4.20
CA ALA A 485 -15.58 40.96 -3.89
C ALA A 485 -15.19 42.06 -4.86
N VAL A 486 -16.17 42.90 -5.17
CA VAL A 486 -15.94 44.14 -5.91
C VAL A 486 -16.57 45.31 -5.17
N LYS A 487 -16.00 46.49 -5.34
CA LYS A 487 -16.54 47.73 -4.80
C LYS A 487 -16.48 48.84 -5.83
N GLY A 488 -17.57 49.59 -5.93
CA GLY A 488 -17.62 50.79 -6.74
C GLY A 488 -17.78 50.58 -8.25
N LEU A 489 -17.74 49.35 -8.79
CA LEU A 489 -17.73 49.11 -10.24
C LEU A 489 -18.97 49.68 -10.94
N ASP A 490 -18.75 50.54 -11.93
CA ASP A 490 -19.72 51.22 -12.76
C ASP A 490 -20.27 50.32 -13.88
N SER A 491 -21.30 50.80 -14.58
CA SER A 491 -21.94 50.06 -15.67
C SER A 491 -20.98 49.82 -16.85
N GLY A 492 -20.41 48.62 -16.93
CA GLY A 492 -19.47 48.20 -17.98
C GLY A 492 -18.15 47.65 -17.43
N GLU A 493 -17.92 47.81 -16.13
CA GLU A 493 -16.78 47.28 -15.37
C GLU A 493 -17.14 45.96 -14.70
N TYR A 494 -16.15 45.11 -14.44
CA TYR A 494 -16.38 43.77 -13.93
C TYR A 494 -15.14 43.15 -13.29
N LEU A 495 -15.38 42.12 -12.46
CA LEU A 495 -14.45 41.02 -12.21
C LEU A 495 -15.09 39.75 -12.80
N ALA A 496 -14.36 39.04 -13.66
CA ALA A 496 -14.82 37.88 -14.38
C ALA A 496 -13.88 36.69 -14.19
N LEU A 497 -14.45 35.48 -14.24
CA LEU A 497 -13.76 34.21 -14.31
C LEU A 497 -13.86 33.67 -15.74
N ASP A 498 -12.71 33.32 -16.33
CA ASP A 498 -12.57 32.60 -17.58
C ASP A 498 -11.98 31.21 -17.33
N ILE A 499 -12.35 30.26 -18.20
CA ILE A 499 -11.91 28.85 -18.12
C ILE A 499 -11.30 28.42 -19.45
N TYR A 500 -10.19 27.70 -19.43
CA TYR A 500 -9.57 27.10 -20.60
C TYR A 500 -9.58 25.57 -20.50
N ASP A 501 -10.18 24.91 -21.49
CA ASP A 501 -10.31 23.44 -21.58
C ASP A 501 -9.74 22.87 -22.91
N GLY A 502 -8.78 23.60 -23.48
CA GLY A 502 -8.35 23.53 -24.88
C GLY A 502 -8.83 24.73 -25.71
N THR A 503 -9.91 25.40 -25.27
CA THR A 503 -10.37 26.70 -25.77
C THR A 503 -10.77 27.62 -24.62
N TRP A 504 -10.58 28.94 -24.78
CA TRP A 504 -11.02 29.91 -23.76
C TRP A 504 -12.54 30.10 -23.81
N HIS A 505 -13.17 29.89 -22.66
CA HIS A 505 -14.53 30.27 -22.34
C HIS A 505 -14.46 31.54 -21.49
N GLU A 506 -14.80 32.66 -22.11
CA GLU A 506 -14.72 34.00 -21.52
C GLU A 506 -16.01 34.32 -20.75
N ASP A 507 -15.90 35.10 -19.67
CA ASP A 507 -17.03 35.55 -18.85
C ASP A 507 -17.92 34.40 -18.34
N VAL A 508 -17.32 33.26 -17.96
CA VAL A 508 -18.06 32.11 -17.39
C VAL A 508 -18.90 32.56 -16.20
N ARG A 509 -18.32 33.46 -15.40
CA ARG A 509 -19.01 34.15 -14.32
C ARG A 509 -18.45 35.56 -14.17
N SER A 510 -19.29 36.54 -13.85
CA SER A 510 -18.84 37.91 -13.56
C SER A 510 -19.67 38.61 -12.50
N ILE A 511 -19.05 39.56 -11.80
CA ILE A 511 -19.68 40.42 -10.78
C ILE A 511 -19.40 41.90 -11.03
N THR A 512 -20.33 42.75 -10.60
CA THR A 512 -20.29 44.21 -10.78
C THR A 512 -20.85 44.93 -9.54
N GLY A 513 -20.69 46.26 -9.49
CA GLY A 513 -21.21 47.10 -8.41
C GLY A 513 -20.43 47.02 -7.11
N THR A 514 -21.12 46.80 -6.00
CA THR A 514 -20.50 46.63 -4.67
C THR A 514 -21.10 45.40 -4.02
N THR A 515 -20.42 44.27 -4.23
CA THR A 515 -20.95 42.94 -3.96
C THR A 515 -19.81 42.02 -3.55
N GLU A 516 -20.11 41.08 -2.67
CA GLU A 516 -19.19 40.02 -2.25
C GLU A 516 -19.95 38.70 -2.33
N GLU A 517 -19.25 37.64 -2.78
CA GLU A 517 -19.86 36.35 -3.03
C GLU A 517 -18.86 35.19 -2.90
N THR A 518 -19.36 34.03 -2.47
CA THR A 518 -18.68 32.73 -2.61
C THR A 518 -19.16 32.04 -3.89
N VAL A 519 -18.23 31.54 -4.67
CA VAL A 519 -18.49 30.87 -5.94
C VAL A 519 -18.16 29.39 -5.80
N THR A 520 -19.07 28.54 -6.30
CA THR A 520 -18.84 27.11 -6.48
C THR A 520 -19.36 26.73 -7.87
N ILE A 521 -18.51 26.13 -8.70
CA ILE A 521 -18.81 25.73 -10.08
C ILE A 521 -18.46 24.25 -10.24
N ASP A 522 -19.44 23.46 -10.69
CA ASP A 522 -19.24 22.10 -11.19
C ASP A 522 -18.62 22.17 -12.59
N LEU A 523 -17.33 21.82 -12.68
CA LEU A 523 -16.53 21.88 -13.89
C LEU A 523 -16.78 20.69 -14.81
N ASP A 524 -16.92 19.49 -14.23
CA ASP A 524 -17.11 18.22 -14.96
C ASP A 524 -18.41 18.23 -15.79
N ALA A 525 -19.47 18.86 -15.28
CA ALA A 525 -20.73 18.97 -16.01
C ALA A 525 -20.65 19.82 -17.30
N ASN A 526 -19.65 20.71 -17.43
CA ASN A 526 -19.70 21.80 -18.41
C ASN A 526 -18.45 21.97 -19.27
N TYR A 527 -17.30 21.42 -18.87
CA TYR A 527 -16.01 21.64 -19.53
C TYR A 527 -15.24 20.34 -19.78
N ASN A 528 -14.31 20.36 -20.73
CA ASN A 528 -13.46 19.21 -21.00
C ASN A 528 -12.30 19.12 -19.99
N MET A 529 -12.28 18.09 -19.15
CA MET A 529 -11.22 17.88 -18.15
C MET A 529 -9.94 17.37 -18.83
N SER A 530 -9.17 18.29 -19.42
CA SER A 530 -7.91 18.02 -20.13
C SER A 530 -6.69 18.22 -19.24
N ASN A 531 -5.53 17.79 -19.73
CA ASN A 531 -4.24 17.99 -19.05
C ASN A 531 -3.62 19.37 -19.29
N ASP A 532 -4.35 20.28 -19.95
CA ASP A 532 -3.94 21.65 -20.25
C ASP A 532 -4.91 22.70 -19.68
N PHE A 533 -5.73 22.31 -18.69
CA PHE A 533 -6.78 23.14 -18.12
C PHE A 533 -6.21 24.37 -17.40
N LYS A 534 -6.90 25.52 -17.48
CA LYS A 534 -6.52 26.75 -16.76
C LYS A 534 -7.73 27.55 -16.34
N ILE A 535 -7.54 28.38 -15.33
CA ILE A 535 -8.50 29.41 -14.93
C ILE A 535 -7.84 30.78 -15.00
N ARG A 536 -8.64 31.82 -15.22
CA ARG A 536 -8.16 33.20 -15.28
C ARG A 536 -9.18 34.13 -14.67
N PHE A 537 -8.71 35.07 -13.87
CA PHE A 537 -9.51 36.19 -13.42
C PHE A 537 -9.19 37.42 -14.26
N ASP A 538 -10.19 38.00 -14.91
CA ASP A 538 -10.10 39.22 -15.74
C ASP A 538 -10.87 40.34 -15.07
N THR A 539 -10.30 41.53 -15.03
CA THR A 539 -10.97 42.70 -14.46
C THR A 539 -10.83 43.94 -15.32
N LEU A 540 -11.83 44.82 -15.18
CA LEU A 540 -11.88 46.13 -15.81
C LEU A 540 -12.43 47.12 -14.78
N GLU A 541 -11.63 48.13 -14.45
CA GLU A 541 -11.89 49.17 -13.45
C GLU A 541 -11.45 50.51 -14.05
N SER A 542 -12.14 51.62 -13.78
CA SER A 542 -11.80 52.91 -14.40
C SER A 542 -11.37 53.99 -13.41
N THR A 543 -11.41 53.70 -12.10
CA THR A 543 -10.92 54.61 -11.07
C THR A 543 -10.19 53.92 -9.91
N PRO A 544 -9.22 54.58 -9.26
CA PRO A 544 -8.52 54.06 -8.05
C PRO A 544 -9.40 53.93 -6.79
N SER A 545 -10.71 54.15 -6.91
CA SER A 545 -11.67 53.95 -5.81
C SER A 545 -12.56 52.73 -6.01
N GLU A 546 -12.39 52.06 -7.15
CA GLU A 546 -12.92 50.75 -7.48
C GLU A 546 -11.88 49.68 -7.12
N PHE A 547 -12.37 48.52 -6.68
CA PHE A 547 -11.52 47.40 -6.29
C PHE A 547 -12.16 46.10 -6.71
N ALA A 548 -11.33 45.13 -7.08
CA ALA A 548 -11.67 43.75 -7.33
C ALA A 548 -10.70 42.85 -6.55
N GLU A 549 -11.28 41.98 -5.74
CA GLU A 549 -10.54 41.07 -4.86
C GLU A 549 -11.04 39.65 -5.04
N PHE A 550 -10.15 38.68 -5.00
CA PHE A 550 -10.51 37.27 -4.89
C PHE A 550 -9.51 36.48 -4.04
N ASP A 551 -10.00 35.37 -3.48
CA ASP A 551 -9.28 34.60 -2.48
C ASP A 551 -9.74 33.13 -2.41
N ALA A 552 -8.93 32.29 -1.77
CA ALA A 552 -9.14 30.87 -1.49
C ALA A 552 -9.67 30.08 -2.70
N VAL A 553 -8.94 30.17 -3.80
CA VAL A 553 -9.23 29.44 -5.03
C VAL A 553 -8.87 27.98 -4.83
N SER A 554 -9.80 27.07 -5.09
CA SER A 554 -9.60 25.64 -4.93
C SER A 554 -10.33 24.86 -6.02
N ILE A 555 -9.66 23.91 -6.66
CA ILE A 555 -10.27 22.89 -7.53
C ILE A 555 -10.12 21.56 -6.83
N THR A 556 -11.24 20.87 -6.62
CA THR A 556 -11.27 19.55 -5.99
C THR A 556 -11.97 18.54 -6.88
N SER A 557 -11.47 17.31 -6.94
CA SER A 557 -12.12 16.17 -7.58
C SER A 557 -12.63 15.18 -6.53
N ILE A 558 -13.46 14.22 -6.93
CA ILE A 558 -13.76 13.02 -6.12
C ILE A 558 -13.25 11.81 -6.89
N THR A 559 -12.46 10.97 -6.22
CA THR A 559 -11.93 9.75 -6.84
C THR A 559 -13.08 8.81 -7.25
N PRO A 560 -13.11 8.27 -8.48
CA PRO A 560 -14.16 7.37 -8.93
C PRO A 560 -14.29 6.16 -8.00
N ILE A 561 -15.52 5.93 -7.52
CA ILE A 561 -15.85 4.78 -6.69
C ILE A 561 -15.71 3.50 -7.56
N GLU A 562 -14.77 2.62 -7.21
CA GLU A 562 -14.58 1.36 -7.94
C GLU A 562 -15.84 0.47 -7.87
N SER A 563 -16.23 -0.13 -9.00
CA SER A 563 -17.34 -1.08 -9.07
C SER A 563 -16.83 -2.52 -9.10
N TYR A 564 -17.20 -3.32 -8.10
CA TYR A 564 -16.83 -4.74 -7.98
C TYR A 564 -17.99 -5.65 -8.34
N ARG A 565 -17.72 -6.77 -9.05
CA ARG A 565 -18.75 -7.75 -9.45
C ARG A 565 -18.43 -9.15 -8.91
N TYR A 566 -19.44 -9.82 -8.35
CA TYR A 566 -19.36 -11.20 -7.83
C TYR A 566 -20.40 -12.09 -8.50
N TYR A 567 -20.05 -13.36 -8.75
CA TYR A 567 -20.93 -14.32 -9.40
C TYR A 567 -21.15 -15.57 -8.56
N THR A 568 -22.41 -15.94 -8.33
CA THR A 568 -22.78 -17.24 -7.74
C THR A 568 -23.67 -18.01 -8.71
N ASN A 569 -23.50 -19.34 -8.81
CA ASN A 569 -24.24 -20.19 -9.73
C ASN A 569 -24.95 -21.35 -9.03
N ILE A 570 -26.09 -21.78 -9.59
CA ILE A 570 -26.93 -22.83 -9.02
C ILE A 570 -27.25 -23.87 -10.08
N ASN A 571 -26.97 -25.14 -9.77
CA ASN A 571 -27.27 -26.29 -10.63
C ASN A 571 -28.71 -26.79 -10.40
N LEU A 572 -29.63 -26.46 -11.31
CA LEU A 572 -31.06 -26.79 -11.24
C LEU A 572 -31.49 -28.27 -11.51
N PRO A 573 -30.75 -29.13 -12.25
CA PRO A 573 -31.17 -30.51 -12.60
C PRO A 573 -31.40 -31.44 -11.40
N SER A 574 -31.03 -30.99 -10.22
CA SER A 574 -31.27 -31.63 -8.93
C SER A 574 -32.79 -31.71 -8.65
N ILE A 575 -33.58 -30.68 -8.95
CA ILE A 575 -35.00 -30.57 -8.52
C ILE A 575 -35.90 -31.58 -9.28
N PRO A 576 -36.72 -32.41 -8.61
CA PRO A 576 -37.52 -33.43 -9.29
C PRO A 576 -38.55 -32.82 -10.25
N SER A 577 -38.78 -33.48 -11.38
CA SER A 577 -39.78 -33.05 -12.37
C SER A 577 -41.19 -32.99 -11.76
N GLY A 578 -41.82 -31.81 -11.83
CA GLY A 578 -43.17 -31.56 -11.30
C GLY A 578 -43.22 -31.06 -9.85
N ALA A 579 -42.10 -30.64 -9.28
CA ALA A 579 -42.07 -29.87 -8.04
C ALA A 579 -42.63 -28.45 -8.28
N ILE A 580 -43.34 -27.92 -7.29
CA ILE A 580 -43.79 -26.51 -7.28
C ILE A 580 -42.98 -25.79 -6.19
N MET A 581 -42.18 -24.77 -6.56
CA MET A 581 -41.43 -23.98 -5.57
C MET A 581 -42.38 -23.03 -4.83
N ASP A 582 -42.44 -23.21 -3.51
CA ASP A 582 -43.31 -22.46 -2.60
C ASP A 582 -42.60 -21.18 -2.12
N SER A 583 -41.27 -21.24 -1.91
CA SER A 583 -40.41 -20.08 -1.62
C SER A 583 -38.94 -20.38 -1.95
N ALA A 584 -38.16 -19.36 -2.29
CA ALA A 584 -36.70 -19.48 -2.42
C ALA A 584 -36.02 -18.18 -1.98
N ASN A 585 -35.15 -18.25 -0.96
CA ASN A 585 -34.51 -17.08 -0.38
C ASN A 585 -32.97 -17.16 -0.47
N LEU A 586 -32.36 -16.17 -1.11
CA LEU A 586 -30.90 -15.98 -1.14
C LEU A 586 -30.50 -15.15 0.09
N ASN A 587 -29.58 -15.68 0.90
CA ASN A 587 -29.09 -14.99 2.10
C ASN A 587 -27.65 -14.50 1.90
N LEU A 588 -27.41 -13.21 2.17
CA LEU A 588 -26.14 -12.49 2.04
C LEU A 588 -25.73 -11.88 3.39
N TYR A 589 -24.46 -11.51 3.56
CA TYR A 589 -23.97 -10.88 4.79
C TYR A 589 -23.10 -9.65 4.50
N VAL A 590 -23.41 -8.53 5.16
CA VAL A 590 -22.62 -7.29 5.12
C VAL A 590 -21.55 -7.36 6.21
N THR A 591 -20.29 -7.27 5.83
CA THR A 591 -19.11 -7.45 6.71
C THR A 591 -18.55 -6.14 7.26
N THR A 592 -18.68 -5.05 6.52
CA THR A 592 -18.24 -3.69 6.91
C THR A 592 -19.33 -2.67 6.56
N THR A 593 -19.38 -1.52 7.26
CA THR A 593 -20.38 -0.48 6.98
C THR A 593 -19.78 0.73 6.28
N GLU A 594 -20.43 1.20 5.23
CA GLU A 594 -20.17 2.52 4.64
C GLU A 594 -21.50 3.15 4.21
N SER A 595 -21.68 4.44 4.49
CA SER A 595 -22.96 5.14 4.29
C SER A 595 -23.37 5.34 2.83
N ARG A 596 -22.46 5.10 1.87
CA ARG A 596 -22.69 5.33 0.43
C ARG A 596 -22.55 4.07 -0.42
N ALA A 597 -22.24 2.91 0.17
CA ALA A 597 -22.08 1.66 -0.58
C ALA A 597 -23.42 0.92 -0.79
N ILE A 598 -23.71 0.62 -2.05
CA ILE A 598 -24.94 -0.07 -2.48
C ILE A 598 -24.55 -1.41 -3.11
N GLY A 599 -25.20 -2.48 -2.65
CA GLY A 599 -25.14 -3.81 -3.26
C GLY A 599 -26.36 -4.03 -4.16
N GLU A 600 -26.15 -4.25 -5.45
CA GLU A 600 -27.21 -4.56 -6.41
C GLU A 600 -27.14 -6.02 -6.84
N VAL A 601 -28.29 -6.72 -6.85
CA VAL A 601 -28.36 -8.13 -7.25
C VAL A 601 -29.09 -8.27 -8.57
N TYR A 602 -28.48 -8.99 -9.51
CA TYR A 602 -29.04 -9.31 -10.83
C TYR A 602 -29.21 -10.82 -10.99
N HIS A 603 -30.17 -11.25 -11.81
CA HIS A 603 -30.27 -12.63 -12.27
C HIS A 603 -29.75 -12.76 -13.70
N ALA A 604 -29.11 -13.90 -14.02
CA ALA A 604 -28.62 -14.20 -15.36
C ALA A 604 -29.03 -15.63 -15.79
N ASP A 605 -29.41 -15.76 -17.06
CA ASP A 605 -30.09 -16.94 -17.61
C ASP A 605 -29.15 -18.00 -18.23
N GLU A 606 -27.85 -17.70 -18.37
CA GLU A 606 -26.85 -18.60 -18.97
C GLU A 606 -25.50 -18.51 -18.24
N TYR A 607 -24.87 -19.68 -18.03
CA TYR A 607 -23.52 -19.84 -17.48
C TYR A 607 -22.53 -19.97 -18.63
N ASP A 608 -21.59 -19.03 -18.78
CA ASP A 608 -20.43 -19.21 -19.66
C ASP A 608 -19.32 -19.93 -18.89
N ALA A 609 -18.81 -21.04 -19.45
CA ALA A 609 -17.89 -21.94 -18.77
C ALA A 609 -16.48 -21.35 -18.51
N GLY A 610 -16.25 -20.10 -18.90
CA GLY A 610 -14.99 -19.37 -18.72
C GLY A 610 -14.87 -18.58 -17.41
N ILE A 611 -15.94 -18.45 -16.61
CA ILE A 611 -15.94 -17.63 -15.38
C ILE A 611 -15.99 -18.54 -14.15
N SER A 612 -14.91 -18.57 -13.36
CA SER A 612 -14.93 -19.19 -12.02
C SER A 612 -15.82 -18.38 -11.07
N ALA A 613 -16.43 -19.03 -10.09
CA ALA A 613 -17.37 -18.43 -9.12
C ALA A 613 -16.76 -17.35 -8.17
N GLN A 614 -15.60 -16.80 -8.49
CA GLN A 614 -14.89 -15.76 -7.71
C GLN A 614 -14.18 -14.72 -8.59
N THR A 615 -14.56 -14.55 -9.87
CA THR A 615 -13.86 -13.56 -10.70
C THR A 615 -14.34 -12.15 -10.34
N ILE A 616 -13.52 -11.42 -9.59
CA ILE A 616 -13.63 -9.98 -9.40
C ILE A 616 -13.43 -9.32 -10.77
N HIS A 617 -14.42 -8.54 -11.22
CA HIS A 617 -14.30 -7.75 -12.45
C HIS A 617 -14.34 -6.26 -12.10
N GLN A 618 -13.24 -5.58 -12.40
CA GLN A 618 -13.09 -4.12 -12.42
C GLN A 618 -13.46 -3.62 -13.83
N ASP A 619 -13.99 -2.40 -13.96
CA ASP A 619 -14.57 -1.89 -15.21
C ASP A 619 -13.61 -1.95 -16.42
N GLY A 620 -14.16 -2.34 -17.59
CA GLY A 620 -13.44 -2.41 -18.88
C GLY A 620 -13.40 -3.78 -19.58
N ALA A 621 -13.91 -4.84 -18.96
CA ALA A 621 -14.05 -6.17 -19.58
C ALA A 621 -15.38 -6.32 -20.37
N PRO A 622 -15.46 -7.19 -21.39
CA PRO A 622 -16.68 -7.31 -22.21
C PRO A 622 -17.90 -7.78 -21.41
N GLU A 623 -19.07 -7.22 -21.71
CA GLU A 623 -20.36 -7.67 -21.18
C GLU A 623 -20.68 -9.10 -21.68
N TYR A 624 -20.52 -10.11 -20.82
CA TYR A 624 -20.78 -11.51 -21.19
C TYR A 624 -22.18 -12.01 -20.78
N CYS A 625 -22.97 -11.22 -20.05
CA CYS A 625 -24.36 -11.53 -19.70
C CYS A 625 -25.27 -10.33 -20.00
N GLN A 626 -26.48 -10.56 -20.53
CA GLN A 626 -27.45 -9.48 -20.68
C GLN A 626 -28.07 -9.16 -19.31
N GLU A 627 -27.68 -8.04 -18.73
CA GLU A 627 -28.19 -7.58 -17.44
C GLU A 627 -29.66 -7.14 -17.57
N THR A 628 -30.50 -7.56 -16.62
CA THR A 628 -31.84 -7.00 -16.40
C THR A 628 -31.77 -5.84 -15.41
N ASN A 629 -32.90 -5.19 -15.12
CA ASN A 629 -32.97 -4.33 -13.93
C ASN A 629 -32.60 -5.14 -12.67
N PRO A 630 -31.95 -4.51 -11.66
CA PRO A 630 -31.63 -5.19 -10.42
C PRO A 630 -32.91 -5.71 -9.77
N ILE A 631 -32.86 -6.96 -9.33
CA ILE A 631 -33.98 -7.59 -8.63
C ILE A 631 -34.00 -7.22 -7.15
N ALA A 632 -32.89 -6.70 -6.63
CA ALA A 632 -32.80 -6.13 -5.28
C ALA A 632 -31.65 -5.15 -5.16
N THR A 633 -31.80 -4.22 -4.23
CA THR A 633 -30.74 -3.30 -3.80
C THR A 633 -30.66 -3.30 -2.28
N PHE A 634 -29.44 -3.25 -1.74
CA PHE A 634 -29.16 -3.24 -0.31
C PHE A 634 -28.14 -2.15 0.01
N ASP A 635 -28.36 -1.46 1.12
CA ASP A 635 -27.42 -0.48 1.66
C ASP A 635 -26.47 -1.18 2.65
N ALA A 636 -25.16 -0.92 2.51
CA ALA A 636 -24.12 -1.42 3.40
C ALA A 636 -24.02 -0.64 4.72
N SER A 637 -24.81 0.41 4.95
CA SER A 637 -24.80 1.23 6.17
C SER A 637 -25.04 0.46 7.47
N THR A 638 -25.43 -0.82 7.40
CA THR A 638 -25.63 -1.69 8.56
C THR A 638 -25.06 -3.10 8.33
N ILE A 639 -24.09 -3.49 9.17
CA ILE A 639 -23.55 -4.85 9.25
C ILE A 639 -24.65 -5.85 9.59
N GLY A 640 -24.61 -7.03 8.95
CA GLY A 640 -25.51 -8.14 9.25
C GLY A 640 -26.14 -8.81 8.03
N ALA A 641 -27.00 -9.79 8.30
CA ALA A 641 -27.62 -10.61 7.28
C ALA A 641 -28.68 -9.84 6.46
N LYS A 642 -28.65 -10.03 5.14
CA LYS A 642 -29.65 -9.56 4.18
C LYS A 642 -30.28 -10.79 3.49
N THR A 643 -31.59 -10.76 3.25
CA THR A 643 -32.32 -11.87 2.61
C THR A 643 -33.10 -11.34 1.42
N LEU A 644 -32.97 -12.04 0.29
CA LEU A 644 -33.66 -11.74 -0.96
C LEU A 644 -34.56 -12.90 -1.39
N ASP A 645 -35.83 -12.60 -1.68
CA ASP A 645 -36.75 -13.53 -2.33
C ASP A 645 -36.42 -13.65 -3.83
N VAL A 646 -35.97 -14.83 -4.25
CA VAL A 646 -35.60 -15.16 -5.62
C VAL A 646 -36.53 -16.23 -6.24
N ASN A 647 -37.68 -16.50 -5.61
CA ASN A 647 -38.58 -17.59 -5.98
C ASN A 647 -39.07 -17.49 -7.44
N THR A 648 -39.44 -16.29 -7.89
CA THR A 648 -39.94 -16.06 -9.25
C THR A 648 -38.85 -16.38 -10.29
N ALA A 649 -37.64 -15.85 -10.11
CA ALA A 649 -36.52 -16.06 -11.04
C ALA A 649 -36.14 -17.55 -11.14
N LEU A 650 -36.11 -18.26 -10.01
CA LEU A 650 -35.83 -19.69 -10.01
C LEU A 650 -36.96 -20.50 -10.65
N GLN A 651 -38.23 -20.16 -10.40
CA GLN A 651 -39.37 -20.85 -11.01
C GLN A 651 -39.42 -20.66 -12.53
N GLU A 652 -39.13 -19.45 -13.01
CA GLU A 652 -39.02 -19.19 -14.45
C GLU A 652 -37.88 -19.97 -15.10
N ALA A 653 -36.69 -20.01 -14.48
CA ALA A 653 -35.57 -20.79 -15.00
C ALA A 653 -35.88 -22.30 -15.03
N TYR A 654 -36.54 -22.82 -13.98
CA TYR A 654 -36.98 -24.21 -13.91
C TYR A 654 -38.03 -24.55 -14.99
N ASP A 655 -39.07 -23.72 -15.13
CA ASP A 655 -40.14 -23.92 -16.12
C ASP A 655 -39.61 -23.89 -17.56
N ASN A 656 -38.52 -23.16 -17.79
CA ASN A 656 -37.82 -23.08 -19.08
C ASN A 656 -36.69 -24.11 -19.26
N ASN A 657 -36.58 -25.13 -18.39
CA ASN A 657 -35.57 -26.21 -18.44
C ASN A 657 -34.12 -25.69 -18.46
N LYS A 658 -33.82 -24.59 -17.75
CA LYS A 658 -32.44 -24.12 -17.61
C LYS A 658 -31.66 -25.07 -16.71
N SER A 659 -30.39 -25.32 -17.06
CA SER A 659 -29.49 -26.15 -16.24
C SER A 659 -28.84 -25.35 -15.12
N TYR A 660 -28.70 -24.04 -15.30
CA TYR A 660 -28.07 -23.14 -14.33
C TYR A 660 -28.84 -21.84 -14.20
N VAL A 661 -28.75 -21.23 -13.03
CA VAL A 661 -29.10 -19.83 -12.77
C VAL A 661 -27.89 -19.19 -12.12
N ALA A 662 -27.53 -17.98 -12.55
CA ALA A 662 -26.47 -17.21 -11.92
C ALA A 662 -27.04 -15.92 -11.31
N PHE A 663 -26.47 -15.52 -10.18
CA PHE A 663 -26.72 -14.22 -9.58
C PHE A 663 -25.42 -13.42 -9.54
N GLN A 664 -25.52 -12.17 -9.97
CA GLN A 664 -24.42 -11.20 -9.93
C GLN A 664 -24.69 -10.21 -8.81
N ILE A 665 -23.68 -9.92 -7.99
CA ILE A 665 -23.69 -8.81 -7.04
C ILE A 665 -22.76 -7.74 -7.58
N ARG A 666 -23.26 -6.51 -7.72
CA ARG A 666 -22.46 -5.33 -8.00
C ARG A 666 -22.33 -4.51 -6.72
N GLU A 667 -21.11 -4.19 -6.34
CA GLU A 667 -20.79 -3.31 -5.22
C GLU A 667 -20.17 -2.03 -5.77
N GLU A 668 -20.67 -0.89 -5.32
CA GLU A 668 -20.03 0.41 -5.54
C GLU A 668 -19.32 0.78 -4.24
N GLY A 669 -17.99 0.91 -4.25
CA GLY A 669 -17.16 1.24 -3.08
C GLY A 669 -15.93 0.36 -2.96
N GLU A 670 -15.28 0.35 -1.80
CA GLU A 670 -14.21 -0.63 -1.50
C GLU A 670 -14.68 -2.09 -1.71
N ASN A 671 -13.73 -2.95 -2.06
CA ASN A 671 -13.94 -4.39 -2.27
C ASN A 671 -14.41 -5.12 -0.99
N GLN A 672 -15.17 -6.20 -1.15
CA GLN A 672 -15.57 -7.17 -0.12
C GLN A 672 -16.56 -6.70 0.97
N LYS A 673 -17.41 -5.71 0.69
CA LYS A 673 -18.41 -5.20 1.65
C LYS A 673 -19.60 -6.16 1.84
N PHE A 674 -20.02 -6.85 0.79
CA PHE A 674 -21.01 -7.90 0.80
C PHE A 674 -20.33 -9.21 0.44
N GLN A 675 -20.23 -10.11 1.41
CA GLN A 675 -19.64 -11.40 1.13
C GLN A 675 -20.69 -12.45 0.74
N VAL A 676 -20.39 -13.19 -0.32
CA VAL A 676 -20.96 -14.51 -0.64
C VAL A 676 -19.92 -15.54 -0.21
N ASP A 677 -19.75 -15.73 1.10
CA ASP A 677 -18.42 -16.08 1.59
C ASP A 677 -18.06 -17.57 1.71
N GLY A 678 -16.75 -17.81 1.51
CA GLY A 678 -15.97 -18.97 1.95
C GLY A 678 -14.77 -18.65 2.87
N SER A 679 -14.66 -17.46 3.47
CA SER A 679 -13.52 -17.02 4.29
C SER A 679 -13.81 -15.95 5.38
N ALA A 680 -14.78 -16.21 6.26
CA ALA A 680 -14.97 -15.55 7.55
C ALA A 680 -15.87 -16.46 8.37
N GLY A 681 -15.26 -17.38 9.10
CA GLY A 681 -15.95 -18.50 9.72
C GLY A 681 -17.05 -18.09 10.70
N ALA A 682 -18.31 -18.09 10.24
CA ALA A 682 -19.45 -18.79 10.86
C ALA A 682 -20.80 -18.45 10.18
N ASN A 683 -20.97 -18.82 8.90
CA ASN A 683 -22.20 -19.34 8.26
C ASN A 683 -22.12 -19.08 6.74
N PRO A 684 -22.25 -20.10 5.87
CA PRO A 684 -22.19 -19.90 4.43
C PRO A 684 -23.43 -19.15 3.93
N PRO A 685 -23.35 -18.45 2.77
CA PRO A 685 -24.53 -18.04 2.01
C PRO A 685 -25.39 -19.28 1.74
N SER A 686 -26.64 -19.26 2.21
CA SER A 686 -27.57 -20.36 2.02
C SER A 686 -28.70 -19.94 1.11
N LEU A 687 -29.00 -20.78 0.13
CA LEU A 687 -30.24 -20.70 -0.61
C LEU A 687 -31.22 -21.69 0.03
N ASP A 688 -32.25 -21.13 0.64
CA ASP A 688 -33.31 -21.91 1.26
C ASP A 688 -34.49 -22.04 0.30
N ILE A 689 -34.71 -23.25 -0.24
CA ILE A 689 -35.82 -23.55 -1.16
C ILE A 689 -36.84 -24.42 -0.45
N THR A 690 -38.10 -23.98 -0.44
CA THR A 690 -39.25 -24.79 -0.02
C THR A 690 -40.06 -25.17 -1.24
N TYR A 691 -40.43 -26.44 -1.37
CA TYR A 691 -41.27 -26.89 -2.48
C TYR A 691 -42.28 -27.97 -2.07
N LYS A 692 -43.31 -28.13 -2.91
CA LYS A 692 -44.37 -29.14 -2.74
C LYS A 692 -44.23 -30.24 -3.78
N MET A 693 -44.32 -31.50 -3.34
CA MET A 693 -44.27 -32.68 -4.21
C MET A 693 -45.49 -33.59 -4.03
N PRO A 694 -46.09 -34.11 -5.13
CA PRO A 694 -47.24 -35.00 -5.05
C PRO A 694 -46.92 -36.47 -4.68
N ASN A 695 -45.67 -36.97 -4.77
CA ASN A 695 -45.31 -38.35 -4.34
C ASN A 695 -43.78 -38.55 -4.13
N PRO A 696 -43.29 -38.98 -2.95
CA PRO A 696 -41.87 -39.14 -2.66
C PRO A 696 -41.43 -40.61 -2.75
N THR A 697 -40.95 -41.10 -3.89
CA THR A 697 -40.48 -42.51 -3.99
C THR A 697 -39.05 -42.72 -4.47
N THR A 698 -38.27 -41.65 -4.65
CA THR A 698 -36.84 -41.76 -4.99
C THR A 698 -36.06 -40.64 -4.29
N CYS A 699 -35.35 -40.97 -3.21
CA CYS A 699 -34.42 -40.04 -2.56
C CYS A 699 -33.05 -40.14 -3.24
N HIS A 700 -32.48 -39.01 -3.66
CA HIS A 700 -31.09 -38.90 -4.10
C HIS A 700 -30.16 -38.70 -2.88
N PRO A 701 -28.97 -39.32 -2.86
CA PRO A 701 -28.11 -39.40 -1.67
C PRO A 701 -27.35 -38.12 -1.29
N GLU A 702 -27.47 -37.03 -2.03
CA GLU A 702 -26.73 -35.78 -1.77
C GLU A 702 -27.50 -34.77 -0.89
N TRP A 703 -28.72 -35.09 -0.42
CA TRP A 703 -29.64 -34.08 0.09
C TRP A 703 -30.03 -34.30 1.56
N ASN A 704 -29.91 -33.25 2.38
CA ASN A 704 -30.58 -33.16 3.68
C ASN A 704 -32.00 -32.64 3.48
N VAL A 705 -32.94 -33.55 3.23
CA VAL A 705 -34.37 -33.21 3.13
C VAL A 705 -35.01 -33.26 4.51
N ILE A 706 -35.46 -32.13 5.04
CA ILE A 706 -36.24 -32.07 6.28
C ILE A 706 -37.72 -31.98 5.90
N SER A 707 -38.53 -32.96 6.31
CA SER A 707 -39.98 -32.90 6.13
C SER A 707 -40.58 -31.97 7.19
N SER A 708 -41.10 -30.82 6.77
CA SER A 708 -41.74 -29.85 7.67
C SER A 708 -43.23 -30.15 7.90
N SER A 709 -43.93 -30.72 6.91
CA SER A 709 -45.31 -31.25 7.02
C SER A 709 -45.71 -32.12 5.81
N ALA A 710 -46.89 -32.78 5.85
CA ALA A 710 -47.32 -33.71 4.79
C ALA A 710 -47.42 -33.03 3.41
N GLY A 711 -46.47 -33.34 2.53
CA GLY A 711 -46.41 -32.83 1.14
C GLY A 711 -45.55 -31.57 0.94
N VAL A 712 -44.92 -31.05 2.00
CA VAL A 712 -44.00 -29.89 1.95
C VAL A 712 -42.61 -30.35 2.37
N TYR A 713 -41.60 -30.00 1.57
CA TYR A 713 -40.20 -30.36 1.79
C TYR A 713 -39.34 -29.11 1.74
N GLU A 714 -38.40 -29.02 2.66
CA GLU A 714 -37.41 -27.94 2.73
C GLU A 714 -36.06 -28.50 2.28
N LEU A 715 -35.43 -27.80 1.33
CA LEU A 715 -34.11 -28.10 0.81
C LEU A 715 -33.22 -26.87 1.04
N ARG A 716 -32.23 -27.05 1.91
CA ARG A 716 -31.16 -26.08 2.09
C ARG A 716 -29.99 -26.46 1.20
N ILE A 717 -29.72 -25.64 0.18
CA ILE A 717 -28.56 -25.83 -0.69
C ILE A 717 -27.48 -24.88 -0.18
N HIS A 718 -26.38 -25.47 0.27
CA HIS A 718 -25.13 -24.75 0.46
C HIS A 718 -24.49 -24.65 -0.93
N ALA A 719 -24.32 -23.42 -1.44
CA ALA A 719 -23.62 -23.23 -2.70
C ALA A 719 -22.15 -23.62 -2.49
N PHE A 720 -21.75 -24.79 -2.98
CA PHE A 720 -20.34 -25.20 -3.01
C PHE A 720 -19.82 -25.15 -4.44
N ALA A 721 -18.72 -24.41 -4.62
CA ALA A 721 -17.89 -24.50 -5.80
C ALA A 721 -17.32 -25.94 -5.91
N THR A 722 -17.85 -26.67 -6.89
CA THR A 722 -17.31 -27.90 -7.50
C THR A 722 -17.11 -29.14 -6.61
N VAL A 723 -17.95 -30.17 -6.81
CA VAL A 723 -17.62 -31.57 -6.48
C VAL A 723 -17.67 -32.39 -7.77
N GLY A 724 -16.58 -33.12 -8.04
CA GLY A 724 -16.41 -33.97 -9.21
C GLY A 724 -17.41 -35.15 -9.27
N THR A 725 -17.49 -35.76 -10.45
CA THR A 725 -18.44 -36.81 -10.81
C THR A 725 -18.31 -38.08 -9.95
N VAL A 726 -19.44 -38.53 -9.39
CA VAL A 726 -19.61 -39.80 -8.68
C VAL A 726 -19.77 -40.96 -9.68
N ASP A 727 -18.92 -41.99 -9.61
CA ASP A 727 -19.16 -43.30 -10.25
C ASP A 727 -19.99 -44.19 -9.31
N SER A 728 -21.12 -44.68 -9.80
CA SER A 728 -22.19 -45.32 -9.04
C SER A 728 -22.01 -46.84 -8.84
N SER A 729 -20.78 -47.37 -8.86
CA SER A 729 -20.54 -48.82 -8.89
C SER A 729 -19.84 -49.45 -7.68
N SER A 730 -19.50 -48.73 -6.60
CA SER A 730 -18.94 -49.37 -5.38
C SER A 730 -19.27 -48.65 -4.06
N ASN A 731 -19.43 -49.42 -2.97
CA ASN A 731 -19.74 -48.94 -1.60
C ASN A 731 -18.53 -48.33 -0.87
N ALA A 732 -17.69 -47.54 -1.54
CA ALA A 732 -16.52 -46.89 -0.92
C ALA A 732 -16.44 -45.41 -1.32
N ILE A 733 -16.02 -44.55 -0.40
CA ILE A 733 -15.71 -43.14 -0.66
C ILE A 733 -14.20 -43.04 -0.91
N HIS A 734 -13.82 -42.50 -2.07
CA HIS A 734 -12.43 -42.27 -2.45
C HIS A 734 -12.13 -40.77 -2.44
N PHE A 735 -11.02 -40.38 -1.83
CA PHE A 735 -10.49 -39.01 -1.90
C PHE A 735 -9.27 -38.98 -2.82
N TYR A 736 -9.22 -38.01 -3.74
CA TYR A 736 -8.05 -37.75 -4.58
C TYR A 736 -7.63 -36.29 -4.39
N PRO A 737 -6.39 -36.00 -4.00
CA PRO A 737 -5.81 -34.69 -4.21
C PRO A 737 -5.35 -34.55 -5.66
N ASP A 738 -5.26 -33.32 -6.16
CA ASP A 738 -5.12 -32.89 -7.57
C ASP A 738 -3.95 -33.48 -8.39
N SER A 739 -3.15 -34.38 -7.83
CA SER A 739 -2.03 -35.03 -8.52
C SER A 739 -2.16 -36.55 -8.58
N GLY A 740 -3.26 -37.07 -9.14
CA GLY A 740 -3.32 -38.34 -9.89
C GLY A 740 -2.84 -39.67 -9.27
N ALA A 741 -2.48 -39.75 -7.98
CA ALA A 741 -2.09 -40.99 -7.32
C ALA A 741 -2.78 -41.13 -5.94
N SER A 742 -3.29 -42.33 -5.65
CA SER A 742 -4.19 -42.62 -4.52
C SER A 742 -3.50 -42.54 -3.15
N ALA A 743 -4.15 -41.92 -2.15
CA ALA A 743 -3.85 -42.20 -0.74
C ALA A 743 -5.10 -42.01 0.16
N TYR A 744 -5.31 -43.00 1.04
CA TYR A 744 -6.31 -43.18 2.10
C TYR A 744 -7.67 -43.77 1.72
N ARG A 745 -7.97 -44.91 2.35
CA ARG A 745 -9.27 -45.61 2.29
C ARG A 745 -9.90 -45.56 3.67
N MET A 746 -11.10 -44.97 3.77
CA MET A 746 -11.89 -45.04 5.00
C MET A 746 -12.97 -46.12 4.87
N ASP A 747 -13.01 -47.03 5.83
CA ASP A 747 -14.00 -48.12 5.88
C ASP A 747 -14.81 -48.06 7.17
N TRP A 748 -16.06 -48.53 7.11
CA TRP A 748 -16.91 -48.74 8.27
C TRP A 748 -16.77 -50.18 8.75
N ASP A 749 -16.41 -50.39 10.01
CA ASP A 749 -16.16 -51.73 10.56
C ASP A 749 -17.44 -52.52 10.91
N GLY A 750 -18.61 -51.89 10.74
CA GLY A 750 -19.91 -52.49 11.02
C GLY A 750 -20.47 -52.19 12.41
N ASP A 751 -19.72 -51.57 13.33
CA ASP A 751 -20.16 -51.19 14.68
C ASP A 751 -20.23 -49.66 14.89
N ASN A 752 -20.46 -48.95 13.79
CA ASN A 752 -20.55 -47.51 13.72
C ASN A 752 -19.30 -46.69 14.08
N LYS A 753 -18.10 -47.23 13.81
CA LYS A 753 -16.85 -46.46 13.89
C LYS A 753 -16.16 -46.42 12.53
N MET A 754 -15.64 -45.24 12.19
CA MET A 754 -14.79 -45.08 11.00
C MET A 754 -13.35 -45.48 11.31
N ILE A 755 -12.76 -46.25 10.41
CA ILE A 755 -11.34 -46.60 10.45
C ILE A 755 -10.66 -46.06 9.20
N ILE A 756 -9.50 -45.42 9.39
CA ILE A 756 -8.65 -44.89 8.31
C ILE A 756 -7.55 -45.91 8.03
N LEU A 757 -7.45 -46.39 6.78
CA LEU A 757 -6.37 -47.27 6.30
C LEU A 757 -5.44 -46.55 5.33
#